data_AF-A0A328VKJ6-F1
#
_entry.id   AF-A0A328VKJ6-F1
#
_cell.length_a   1.000
_cell.length_b   1.000
_cell.length_c   1.000
_cell.angle_alpha   90.00
_cell.angle_beta   90.00
_cell.angle_gamma   90.00
#
_symmetry.space_group_name_H-M   'P 1'
#
loop_
_entity.id
_entity.type
_entity.pdbx_description
1 polymer ?
#
loop_
_entity_poly.entity_id
_entity_poly.type
_entity_poly.pdbx_seq_one_letter_code
_entity_poly.pdbx_strand_id
1 'polypeptide(L)'
;MKSIGIKDVSSALTHRRASLPLRGCGGPTMGDQGSLSSGSSTSAFAIRSVLCYAQEDRTLASRLNTHLSAIGVSVSDLTKDVRPGQDREDGLRRRIREANLVIVLVGPDFLQHHQLELQLIEERLPPNDWAFIPIRTSNVSLEDKPLFKGRQLLPRSGKALVQMGRSQLDRELTQICEEIRELIKRWPVRQELQDGAVGVALAEKSAQVPVLRQEQRKVTGGRSGAATEMQPVLPVEGRDRRRQFASWKVVTLLALFFCVLCVSIGYLALPTSRPATEIRTGNTAAAMAVCSQASMPGAVGLTTELVDGDCVGISVGQSIFDQGNGLTISAKLQAAALLRAGRISQARTYFLLARRTDPTDAEAGIYSEDLLYLSQPHLSLLVGVHFSHQGGLYAQQDALQSRAILQGAFVYQKEYNRGQGSRMKLVLLIENSGYSAETALEAARLAQKCLQVKGLHALALIGWPFGLAGDDVVQEGMSSDLLKLLSSMPVPIVASVPTDLSGLLPNFFSVVPSLQGEAAALVAYMQHIGARNPDVIYDENLPSAQALAHDLQSLTNRRQQVYPSQAYTGDSAGGIQDSLKFITPTNDALVFIGAAPSAVILQKALAAQRYSHLVVLGTDILYHYVDLLSSRDRAALVGLHFLSFAYPDEYSYFLPGKQPPAFFADYLNEFSPPGQSEGPITYGKSREESEVILSYDALTVVFTAFQREGSESALLQGLKSISPALPVQGISGQIAFGPDGYPIDKAVLVLKIVPGPSPAQSGPYTEQEMLISGSYR
;
A
#
# COMPACT_ATOMS: atom_id res chain seq x y z
N MET A 1 52.15 37.36 9.26
CA MET A 1 51.94 38.73 9.76
C MET A 1 50.69 38.72 10.64
N LYS A 2 50.88 39.14 11.90
CA LYS A 2 49.93 39.30 13.03
C LYS A 2 48.98 38.14 13.36
N SER A 3 49.47 37.27 14.23
CA SER A 3 48.72 36.39 15.11
C SER A 3 48.23 37.12 16.36
N ILE A 4 47.10 36.71 16.91
CA ILE A 4 46.80 36.80 18.34
C ILE A 4 46.10 35.49 18.71
N GLY A 5 46.72 34.73 19.63
CA GLY A 5 46.11 33.62 20.35
C GLY A 5 46.06 33.93 21.84
N ILE A 6 45.26 33.16 22.59
CA ILE A 6 45.26 32.94 24.05
C ILE A 6 44.36 31.69 24.23
N LYS A 7 44.92 30.50 24.51
CA LYS A 7 45.37 29.91 25.79
C LYS A 7 44.24 29.36 26.69
N ASP A 8 44.29 28.04 26.85
CA ASP A 8 43.76 27.21 27.94
C ASP A 8 43.97 27.82 29.34
N VAL A 9 43.02 27.57 30.25
CA VAL A 9 43.30 27.09 31.62
C VAL A 9 42.13 26.24 32.14
N SER A 10 42.44 24.99 32.50
CA SER A 10 41.67 24.10 33.37
C SER A 10 41.99 24.36 34.85
N SER A 11 41.00 24.20 35.73
CA SER A 11 41.07 23.55 37.06
C SER A 11 40.42 24.31 38.23
N ALA A 12 39.84 23.49 39.11
CA ALA A 12 39.72 23.61 40.58
C ALA A 12 38.31 23.70 41.19
N LEU A 13 37.94 22.58 41.83
CA LEU A 13 36.99 22.41 42.93
C LEU A 13 37.18 23.46 44.05
N THR A 14 36.14 23.79 44.83
CA THR A 14 35.78 23.17 46.14
C THR A 14 34.76 24.02 46.94
N HIS A 15 33.77 23.34 47.54
CA HIS A 15 32.98 23.61 48.76
C HIS A 15 32.67 25.04 49.26
N ARG A 16 31.37 25.30 49.53
CA ARG A 16 30.91 25.77 50.86
C ARG A 16 29.40 25.54 51.12
N ARG A 17 29.13 25.00 52.31
CA ARG A 17 27.83 24.84 53.00
C ARG A 17 27.40 26.15 53.68
N ALA A 18 26.08 26.38 53.77
CA ALA A 18 25.36 26.97 54.92
C ALA A 18 23.85 26.72 54.65
N SER A 19 23.10 25.84 55.33
CA SER A 19 22.63 25.73 56.73
C SER A 19 21.52 26.73 57.15
N LEU A 20 20.31 26.15 57.29
CA LEU A 20 19.22 26.38 58.29
C LEU A 20 18.22 27.55 58.09
N PRO A 21 17.00 27.51 58.72
CA PRO A 21 16.37 26.44 59.52
C PRO A 21 14.90 26.08 59.22
N LEU A 22 14.51 24.98 59.86
CA LEU A 22 13.20 24.34 60.04
C LEU A 22 12.17 25.13 60.89
N ARG A 23 10.88 24.89 60.62
CA ARG A 23 9.72 24.72 61.55
C ARG A 23 8.60 24.05 60.73
N GLY A 24 7.85 23.03 61.13
CA GLY A 24 7.70 22.30 62.39
C GLY A 24 6.20 22.03 62.67
N CYS A 25 5.84 20.75 62.85
CA CYS A 25 4.62 20.19 63.50
C CYS A 25 3.30 20.19 62.66
N GLY A 26 2.45 19.15 62.60
CA GLY A 26 2.33 17.79 63.17
C GLY A 26 1.00 17.19 62.59
N GLY A 27 0.93 15.94 62.10
CA GLY A 27 0.44 14.71 62.77
C GLY A 27 -1.09 14.70 63.07
N PRO A 28 -1.81 13.54 63.19
CA PRO A 28 -1.60 12.19 62.64
C PRO A 28 -2.90 11.45 62.15
N THR A 29 -2.73 10.18 61.72
CA THR A 29 -3.64 9.01 61.75
C THR A 29 -4.38 8.47 60.49
N MET A 30 -3.89 7.28 60.08
CA MET A 30 -4.55 5.97 59.83
C MET A 30 -5.61 5.72 58.74
N GLY A 31 -5.42 4.59 58.03
CA GLY A 31 -6.42 3.78 57.33
C GLY A 31 -6.13 3.67 55.82
N ASP A 32 -5.24 2.80 55.36
CA ASP A 32 -5.38 1.35 55.12
C ASP A 32 -6.29 0.96 53.93
N GLN A 33 -5.74 0.04 53.13
CA GLN A 33 -6.35 -0.84 52.12
C GLN A 33 -6.60 -0.31 50.70
N GLY A 34 -5.75 -0.82 49.80
CA GLY A 34 -5.87 -0.70 48.36
C GLY A 34 -6.99 -1.55 47.77
N SER A 35 -7.46 -1.10 46.60
CA SER A 35 -7.95 -1.96 45.54
C SER A 35 -7.64 -1.29 44.20
N LEU A 36 -6.56 -1.75 43.56
CA LEU A 36 -6.27 -1.46 42.16
C LEU A 36 -7.28 -2.24 41.33
N SER A 37 -8.27 -1.54 40.77
CA SER A 37 -9.14 -2.06 39.72
C SER A 37 -8.56 -1.64 38.37
N SER A 38 -7.69 -2.47 37.82
CA SER A 38 -7.27 -2.41 36.42
C SER A 38 -8.41 -2.94 35.54
N GLY A 39 -9.37 -2.09 35.20
CA GLY A 39 -10.37 -2.41 34.18
C GLY A 39 -9.81 -2.13 32.80
N SER A 40 -9.18 -3.13 32.15
CA SER A 40 -8.89 -3.06 30.72
C SER A 40 -10.21 -3.20 29.94
N SER A 41 -10.81 -2.09 29.55
CA SER A 41 -11.94 -2.08 28.63
C SER A 41 -11.45 -2.44 27.23
N THR A 42 -11.52 -3.71 26.85
CA THR A 42 -11.42 -4.13 25.47
C THR A 42 -12.58 -3.51 24.69
N SER A 43 -12.27 -2.58 23.79
CA SER A 43 -13.25 -1.99 22.87
C SER A 43 -13.81 -3.12 21.99
N ALA A 44 -15.05 -3.52 22.25
CA ALA A 44 -15.73 -4.56 21.48
C ALA A 44 -16.02 -4.06 20.06
N PHE A 45 -15.51 -4.77 19.05
CA PHE A 45 -15.75 -4.50 17.64
C PHE A 45 -17.26 -4.47 17.34
N ALA A 46 -17.77 -3.34 16.83
CA ALA A 46 -19.19 -3.18 16.51
C ALA A 46 -19.52 -3.78 15.13
N ILE A 47 -20.15 -4.96 15.11
CA ILE A 47 -20.58 -5.63 13.87
C ILE A 47 -21.77 -4.90 13.26
N ARG A 48 -21.63 -4.44 12.01
CA ARG A 48 -22.72 -3.81 11.25
C ARG A 48 -23.59 -4.89 10.62
N SER A 49 -24.80 -5.07 11.13
CA SER A 49 -25.76 -6.04 10.59
C SER A 49 -26.92 -5.33 9.88
N VAL A 50 -27.42 -5.93 8.80
CA VAL A 50 -28.59 -5.46 8.05
C VAL A 50 -29.66 -6.56 8.00
N LEU A 51 -30.92 -6.20 8.24
CA LEU A 51 -32.08 -7.08 8.13
C LEU A 51 -32.91 -6.70 6.91
N CYS A 52 -33.07 -7.65 5.97
CA CYS A 52 -33.92 -7.52 4.79
C CYS A 52 -35.19 -8.35 4.98
N TYR A 53 -36.34 -7.75 4.73
CA TYR A 53 -37.63 -8.42 4.87
C TYR A 53 -38.70 -7.72 4.02
N ALA A 54 -39.76 -8.43 3.64
CA ALA A 54 -40.91 -7.87 2.96
C ALA A 54 -41.84 -7.19 3.98
N GLN A 55 -42.66 -6.23 3.57
CA GLN A 55 -43.52 -5.47 4.49
C GLN A 55 -44.45 -6.38 5.31
N GLU A 56 -44.87 -7.49 4.72
CA GLU A 56 -45.72 -8.54 5.29
C GLU A 56 -45.04 -9.26 6.47
N ASP A 57 -43.70 -9.35 6.44
CA ASP A 57 -42.87 -9.98 7.48
C ASP A 57 -42.45 -8.99 8.59
N ARG A 58 -42.91 -7.73 8.58
CA ARG A 58 -42.50 -6.68 9.54
C ARG A 58 -42.68 -7.06 11.00
N THR A 59 -43.77 -7.73 11.34
CA THR A 59 -44.04 -8.19 12.72
C THR A 59 -43.01 -9.22 13.16
N LEU A 60 -42.64 -10.14 12.26
CA LEU A 60 -41.64 -11.16 12.52
C LEU A 60 -40.23 -10.56 12.60
N ALA A 61 -39.91 -9.61 11.70
CA ALA A 61 -38.65 -8.87 11.70
C ALA A 61 -38.45 -8.08 13.01
N SER A 62 -39.50 -7.41 13.49
CA SER A 62 -39.46 -6.70 14.77
C SER A 62 -39.20 -7.64 15.95
N ARG A 63 -39.83 -8.82 15.98
CA ARG A 63 -39.59 -9.82 17.04
C ARG A 63 -38.17 -10.38 16.96
N LEU A 64 -37.71 -10.75 15.77
CA LEU A 64 -36.34 -11.22 15.57
C LEU A 64 -35.33 -10.15 16.03
N ASN A 65 -35.54 -8.88 15.72
CA ASN A 65 -34.69 -7.79 16.17
C ASN A 65 -34.65 -7.66 17.70
N THR A 66 -35.78 -7.89 18.39
CA THR A 66 -35.81 -7.94 19.87
C THR A 66 -34.91 -9.06 20.41
N HIS A 67 -34.97 -10.26 19.82
CA HIS A 67 -34.11 -11.37 20.24
C HIS A 67 -32.62 -11.11 19.90
N LEU A 68 -32.33 -10.52 18.74
CA LEU A 68 -30.97 -10.14 18.33
C LEU A 68 -30.38 -9.07 19.26
N SER A 69 -31.19 -8.07 19.63
CA SER A 69 -30.77 -7.03 20.58
C SER A 69 -30.47 -7.61 21.97
N ALA A 70 -31.26 -8.59 22.43
CA ALA A 70 -31.03 -9.26 23.71
C ALA A 70 -29.70 -10.04 23.76
N ILE A 71 -29.13 -10.38 22.60
CA ILE A 71 -27.83 -11.04 22.49
C ILE A 71 -26.68 -10.09 22.12
N GLY A 72 -26.93 -8.77 22.09
CA GLY A 72 -25.94 -7.75 21.77
C GLY A 72 -25.71 -7.52 20.27
N VAL A 73 -26.57 -8.03 19.39
CA VAL A 73 -26.48 -7.85 17.94
C VAL A 73 -27.43 -6.74 17.51
N SER A 74 -26.86 -5.60 17.11
CA SER A 74 -27.62 -4.47 16.56
C SER A 74 -27.81 -4.66 15.05
N VAL A 75 -29.05 -4.50 14.58
CA VAL A 75 -29.39 -4.68 13.16
C VAL A 75 -30.11 -3.46 12.62
N SER A 76 -29.64 -2.95 11.49
CA SER A 76 -30.30 -1.88 10.76
C SER A 76 -31.37 -2.45 9.83
N ASP A 77 -32.52 -1.78 9.79
CA ASP A 77 -33.65 -2.14 8.94
C ASP A 77 -33.42 -1.58 7.54
N LEU A 78 -33.12 -2.43 6.56
CA LEU A 78 -32.75 -1.97 5.22
C LEU A 78 -33.86 -1.15 4.53
N THR A 79 -35.13 -1.43 4.87
CA THR A 79 -36.30 -0.85 4.18
C THR A 79 -36.70 0.52 4.71
N LYS A 80 -36.45 0.82 6.00
CA LYS A 80 -36.84 2.10 6.62
C LYS A 80 -35.82 3.22 6.43
N ASP A 81 -34.67 2.87 5.93
CA ASP A 81 -33.44 3.62 6.12
C ASP A 81 -32.95 4.34 4.85
N VAL A 82 -33.70 4.20 3.75
CA VAL A 82 -33.55 4.99 2.53
C VAL A 82 -34.40 6.25 2.66
N ARG A 83 -33.74 7.43 2.71
CA ARG A 83 -34.46 8.69 2.86
C ARG A 83 -35.27 9.01 1.60
N PRO A 84 -36.48 9.61 1.72
CA PRO A 84 -37.20 10.14 0.57
C PRO A 84 -36.28 11.06 -0.26
N GLY A 85 -36.18 10.82 -1.56
CA GLY A 85 -35.34 11.59 -2.48
C GLY A 85 -33.90 11.09 -2.66
N GLN A 86 -33.46 10.06 -1.94
CA GLN A 86 -32.24 9.34 -2.29
C GLN A 86 -32.51 8.31 -3.38
N ASP A 87 -31.52 8.09 -4.26
CA ASP A 87 -31.55 6.95 -5.17
C ASP A 87 -31.61 5.66 -4.35
N ARG A 88 -32.70 4.90 -4.56
CA ARG A 88 -32.99 3.71 -3.76
C ARG A 88 -31.96 2.63 -4.01
N GLU A 89 -31.49 2.46 -5.25
CA GLU A 89 -30.53 1.43 -5.60
C GLU A 89 -29.16 1.73 -4.97
N ASP A 90 -28.67 2.96 -5.09
CA ASP A 90 -27.39 3.37 -4.49
C ASP A 90 -27.43 3.26 -2.96
N GLY A 91 -28.56 3.65 -2.35
CA GLY A 91 -28.77 3.53 -0.90
C GLY A 91 -28.71 2.08 -0.42
N LEU A 92 -29.39 1.17 -1.13
CA LEU A 92 -29.38 -0.26 -0.83
C LEU A 92 -28.00 -0.88 -1.10
N ARG A 93 -27.38 -0.58 -2.24
CA ARG A 93 -26.08 -1.10 -2.67
C ARG A 93 -24.98 -0.70 -1.69
N ARG A 94 -24.98 0.54 -1.21
CA ARG A 94 -24.03 1.00 -0.18
C ARG A 94 -24.22 0.26 1.15
N ARG A 95 -25.46 0.16 1.64
CA ARG A 95 -25.75 -0.50 2.93
C ARG A 95 -25.44 -1.99 2.90
N ILE A 96 -25.79 -2.66 1.81
CA ILE A 96 -25.44 -4.06 1.60
C ILE A 96 -23.92 -4.20 1.53
N ARG A 97 -23.17 -3.28 0.90
CA ARG A 97 -21.69 -3.25 0.86
C ARG A 97 -21.00 -2.89 2.18
N GLU A 98 -21.65 -2.14 3.06
CA GLU A 98 -21.09 -1.77 4.38
C GLU A 98 -21.43 -2.77 5.49
N ALA A 99 -22.42 -3.64 5.28
CA ALA A 99 -22.82 -4.66 6.26
C ALA A 99 -21.75 -5.74 6.40
N ASN A 100 -21.41 -6.12 7.62
CA ASN A 100 -20.62 -7.32 7.90
C ASN A 100 -21.50 -8.58 7.87
N LEU A 101 -22.80 -8.41 8.18
CA LEU A 101 -23.78 -9.49 8.24
C LEU A 101 -25.10 -9.07 7.59
N VAL A 102 -25.60 -9.87 6.64
CA VAL A 102 -26.89 -9.68 5.98
C VAL A 102 -27.84 -10.81 6.37
N ILE A 103 -28.89 -10.46 7.10
CA ILE A 103 -29.96 -11.39 7.51
C ILE A 103 -31.15 -11.16 6.60
N VAL A 104 -31.72 -12.21 6.03
CA VAL A 104 -32.86 -12.09 5.10
C VAL A 104 -34.01 -12.97 5.52
N LEU A 105 -35.18 -12.38 5.69
CA LEU A 105 -36.45 -13.07 5.89
C LEU A 105 -37.02 -13.49 4.53
N VAL A 106 -36.98 -14.81 4.27
CA VAL A 106 -37.32 -15.41 2.99
C VAL A 106 -38.76 -15.94 3.01
N GLY A 107 -39.66 -15.16 2.40
CA GLY A 107 -41.05 -15.52 2.11
C GLY A 107 -41.43 -15.26 0.64
N PRO A 108 -42.66 -15.59 0.20
CA PRO A 108 -43.10 -15.39 -1.17
C PRO A 108 -43.07 -13.92 -1.55
N ASP A 109 -43.50 -13.02 -0.67
CA ASP A 109 -43.54 -11.58 -0.93
C ASP A 109 -42.13 -11.01 -1.09
N PHE A 110 -41.16 -11.46 -0.28
CA PHE A 110 -39.77 -11.07 -0.43
C PHE A 110 -39.20 -11.53 -1.78
N LEU A 111 -39.42 -12.80 -2.12
CA LEU A 111 -38.96 -13.37 -3.37
C LEU A 111 -39.66 -12.81 -4.61
N GLN A 112 -40.82 -12.18 -4.47
CA GLN A 112 -41.55 -11.55 -5.56
C GLN A 112 -41.15 -10.08 -5.73
N HIS A 113 -41.08 -9.31 -4.64
CA HIS A 113 -41.01 -7.85 -4.69
C HIS A 113 -39.61 -7.26 -4.41
N HIS A 114 -38.65 -8.06 -3.94
CA HIS A 114 -37.31 -7.60 -3.57
C HIS A 114 -36.19 -8.22 -4.43
N GLN A 115 -36.40 -8.25 -5.76
CA GLN A 115 -35.40 -8.77 -6.70
C GLN A 115 -34.09 -7.96 -6.68
N LEU A 116 -34.19 -6.64 -6.50
CA LEU A 116 -33.02 -5.76 -6.45
C LEU A 116 -32.14 -6.07 -5.24
N GLU A 117 -32.74 -6.22 -4.06
CA GLU A 117 -32.02 -6.58 -2.84
C GLU A 117 -31.37 -7.96 -2.98
N LEU A 118 -32.08 -8.94 -3.54
CA LEU A 118 -31.53 -10.28 -3.84
C LEU A 118 -30.34 -10.22 -4.80
N GLN A 119 -30.45 -9.42 -5.87
CA GLN A 119 -29.36 -9.21 -6.84
C GLN A 119 -28.15 -8.56 -6.18
N LEU A 120 -28.34 -7.50 -5.39
CA LEU A 120 -27.25 -6.80 -4.71
C LEU A 120 -26.55 -7.69 -3.66
N ILE A 121 -27.31 -8.56 -2.99
CA ILE A 121 -26.76 -9.57 -2.09
C ILE A 121 -25.95 -10.61 -2.88
N GLU A 122 -26.46 -11.07 -4.03
CA GLU A 122 -25.76 -12.01 -4.90
C GLU A 122 -24.47 -11.42 -5.48
N GLU A 123 -24.48 -10.16 -5.92
CA GLU A 123 -23.30 -9.41 -6.39
C GLU A 123 -22.21 -9.30 -5.33
N ARG A 124 -22.60 -9.22 -4.05
CA ARG A 124 -21.65 -9.09 -2.93
C ARG A 124 -21.01 -10.42 -2.53
N LEU A 125 -21.73 -11.54 -2.56
CA LEU A 125 -21.32 -12.75 -1.88
C LEU A 125 -20.43 -13.65 -2.76
N PRO A 126 -19.20 -13.98 -2.36
CA PRO A 126 -18.52 -15.12 -2.95
C PRO A 126 -19.28 -16.42 -2.67
N PRO A 127 -19.16 -17.44 -3.55
CA PRO A 127 -19.77 -18.75 -3.32
C PRO A 127 -19.15 -19.37 -2.06
N ASN A 128 -19.95 -19.48 -0.99
CA ASN A 128 -19.62 -19.98 0.38
C ASN A 128 -19.35 -18.93 1.48
N ASP A 129 -19.72 -17.66 1.28
CA ASP A 129 -19.57 -16.63 2.34
C ASP A 129 -20.61 -16.76 3.47
N TRP A 130 -20.22 -16.58 4.73
CA TRP A 130 -21.10 -16.70 5.90
C TRP A 130 -21.76 -15.36 6.26
N ALA A 131 -21.42 -14.29 5.53
CA ALA A 131 -22.01 -12.96 5.62
C ALA A 131 -23.50 -12.89 5.26
N PHE A 132 -24.15 -14.01 4.88
CA PHE A 132 -25.55 -14.07 4.48
C PHE A 132 -26.30 -15.22 5.14
N ILE A 133 -27.32 -14.86 5.92
CA ILE A 133 -28.15 -15.78 6.72
C ILE A 133 -29.60 -15.71 6.23
N PRO A 134 -30.06 -16.69 5.43
CA PRO A 134 -31.44 -16.77 4.99
C PRO A 134 -32.31 -17.47 6.06
N ILE A 135 -33.37 -16.79 6.48
CA ILE A 135 -34.35 -17.27 7.47
C ILE A 135 -35.70 -17.47 6.77
N ARG A 136 -36.17 -18.71 6.67
CA ARG A 136 -37.42 -19.08 6.02
C ARG A 136 -38.63 -18.66 6.86
N THR A 137 -39.35 -17.64 6.39
CA THR A 137 -40.57 -17.16 7.08
C THR A 137 -41.77 -18.02 6.73
N SER A 138 -41.89 -18.48 5.49
CA SER A 138 -43.05 -19.21 4.94
C SER A 138 -42.63 -20.34 3.99
N ASN A 139 -43.56 -21.23 3.65
CA ASN A 139 -43.29 -22.35 2.74
C ASN A 139 -43.17 -21.83 1.30
N VAL A 140 -41.94 -21.70 0.83
CA VAL A 140 -41.63 -21.30 -0.54
C VAL A 140 -40.56 -22.20 -1.15
N SER A 141 -40.68 -22.53 -2.44
CA SER A 141 -39.66 -23.30 -3.16
C SER A 141 -38.43 -22.44 -3.40
N LEU A 142 -37.25 -22.97 -3.03
CA LEU A 142 -35.96 -22.29 -3.17
C LEU A 142 -34.99 -23.04 -4.10
N GLU A 143 -35.40 -24.18 -4.64
CA GLU A 143 -34.54 -25.07 -5.42
C GLU A 143 -34.00 -24.41 -6.70
N ASP A 144 -34.80 -23.52 -7.30
CA ASP A 144 -34.47 -22.83 -8.54
C ASP A 144 -33.69 -21.51 -8.33
N LYS A 145 -33.33 -21.16 -7.10
CA LYS A 145 -32.71 -19.87 -6.76
C LYS A 145 -31.22 -20.05 -6.42
N PRO A 146 -30.29 -19.65 -7.31
CA PRO A 146 -28.85 -19.85 -7.13
C PRO A 146 -28.30 -19.34 -5.79
N LEU A 147 -28.80 -18.19 -5.32
CA LEU A 147 -28.38 -17.55 -4.08
C LEU A 147 -28.51 -18.46 -2.83
N PHE A 148 -29.51 -19.35 -2.80
CA PHE A 148 -29.76 -20.24 -1.67
C PHE A 148 -29.14 -21.63 -1.83
N LYS A 149 -28.56 -21.95 -3.00
CA LYS A 149 -28.00 -23.27 -3.28
C LYS A 149 -26.77 -23.51 -2.41
N GLY A 150 -26.77 -24.63 -1.68
CA GLY A 150 -25.67 -25.00 -0.77
C GLY A 150 -25.61 -24.18 0.53
N ARG A 151 -26.59 -23.30 0.77
CA ARG A 151 -26.65 -22.49 1.99
C ARG A 151 -27.58 -23.12 3.02
N GLN A 152 -27.18 -23.04 4.27
CA GLN A 152 -28.01 -23.50 5.37
C GLN A 152 -29.11 -22.48 5.66
N LEU A 153 -30.35 -22.86 5.37
CA LEU A 153 -31.54 -22.09 5.74
C LEU A 153 -31.82 -22.25 7.23
N LEU A 154 -32.17 -21.15 7.88
CA LEU A 154 -32.72 -21.16 9.21
C LEU A 154 -34.26 -21.08 9.15
N PRO A 155 -35.00 -21.70 10.07
CA PRO A 155 -34.47 -22.60 11.09
C PRO A 155 -34.02 -23.96 10.53
N ARG A 156 -33.06 -24.62 11.22
CA ARG A 156 -32.56 -25.96 10.85
C ARG A 156 -33.63 -27.04 10.87
N SER A 157 -34.73 -26.80 11.59
CA SER A 157 -35.90 -27.68 11.61
C SER A 157 -36.59 -27.79 10.24
N GLY A 158 -36.29 -26.89 9.30
CA GLY A 158 -36.88 -26.86 7.96
C GLY A 158 -38.32 -26.35 7.91
N LYS A 159 -38.95 -26.16 9.07
CA LYS A 159 -40.31 -25.63 9.22
C LYS A 159 -40.29 -24.11 9.10
N ALA A 160 -41.20 -23.56 8.31
CA ALA A 160 -41.34 -22.12 8.19
C ALA A 160 -41.84 -21.47 9.49
N LEU A 161 -41.33 -20.29 9.83
CA LEU A 161 -41.66 -19.60 11.09
C LEU A 161 -43.15 -19.29 11.26
N VAL A 162 -43.87 -18.99 10.17
CA VAL A 162 -45.33 -18.72 10.20
C VAL A 162 -46.18 -19.94 10.56
N GLN A 163 -45.62 -21.15 10.48
CA GLN A 163 -46.34 -22.39 10.82
C GLN A 163 -46.23 -22.75 12.31
N MET A 164 -45.48 -21.96 13.08
CA MET A 164 -45.20 -22.23 14.48
C MET A 164 -46.20 -21.50 15.37
N GLY A 165 -46.74 -22.21 16.36
CA GLY A 165 -47.49 -21.56 17.45
C GLY A 165 -46.58 -20.58 18.22
N ARG A 166 -47.16 -19.58 18.89
CA ARG A 166 -46.40 -18.47 19.51
C ARG A 166 -45.23 -18.93 20.41
N SER A 167 -45.46 -19.91 21.27
CA SER A 167 -44.46 -20.47 22.19
C SER A 167 -43.41 -21.35 21.49
N GLN A 168 -43.71 -21.88 20.30
CA GLN A 168 -42.72 -22.56 19.47
C GLN A 168 -41.88 -21.53 18.68
N LEU A 169 -42.52 -20.49 18.15
CA LEU A 169 -41.85 -19.41 17.43
C LEU A 169 -40.80 -18.70 18.29
N ASP A 170 -41.12 -18.36 19.55
CA ASP A 170 -40.16 -17.70 20.45
C ASP A 170 -38.96 -18.60 20.79
N ARG A 171 -39.19 -19.92 20.94
CA ARG A 171 -38.11 -20.90 21.13
C ARG A 171 -37.23 -20.98 19.88
N GLU A 172 -37.84 -21.01 18.70
CA GLU A 172 -37.09 -21.08 17.44
C GLU A 172 -36.29 -19.80 17.17
N LEU A 173 -36.86 -18.62 17.44
CA LEU A 173 -36.16 -17.34 17.30
C LEU A 173 -34.96 -17.25 18.26
N THR A 174 -35.11 -17.79 19.48
CA THR A 174 -34.01 -17.88 20.45
C THR A 174 -32.89 -18.76 19.90
N GLN A 175 -33.23 -19.94 19.36
CA GLN A 175 -32.26 -20.83 18.74
C GLN A 175 -31.56 -20.18 17.52
N ILE A 176 -32.31 -19.51 16.65
CA ILE A 176 -31.77 -18.76 15.51
C ILE A 176 -30.77 -17.71 15.98
N CYS A 177 -31.08 -16.96 17.03
CA CYS A 177 -30.18 -15.93 17.57
C CYS A 177 -28.93 -16.55 18.20
N GLU A 178 -29.04 -17.67 18.89
CA GLU A 178 -27.88 -18.42 19.39
C GLU A 178 -26.99 -18.90 18.25
N GLU A 179 -27.56 -19.40 17.16
CA GLU A 179 -26.80 -19.79 15.97
C GLU A 179 -26.09 -18.58 15.33
N ILE A 180 -26.77 -17.44 15.22
CA ILE A 180 -26.17 -16.19 14.73
C ILE A 180 -25.03 -15.73 15.65
N ARG A 181 -25.22 -15.83 16.98
CA ARG A 181 -24.17 -15.51 17.96
C ARG A 181 -22.95 -16.41 17.78
N GLU A 182 -23.15 -17.72 17.61
CA GLU A 182 -22.05 -18.66 17.42
C GLU A 182 -21.35 -18.45 16.07
N LEU A 183 -22.07 -18.07 15.01
CA LEU A 183 -21.48 -17.65 13.75
C LEU A 183 -20.62 -16.40 13.93
N ILE A 184 -21.14 -15.39 14.65
CA ILE A 184 -20.41 -14.18 15.00
C ILE A 184 -19.18 -14.47 15.87
N LYS A 185 -19.25 -15.40 16.83
CA LYS A 185 -18.09 -15.78 17.66
C LYS A 185 -16.99 -16.51 16.88
N ARG A 186 -17.35 -17.22 15.81
CA ARG A 186 -16.38 -17.88 14.92
C ARG A 186 -15.76 -16.89 13.91
N TRP A 187 -16.33 -15.71 13.79
CA TRP A 187 -15.90 -14.65 12.89
C TRP A 187 -14.51 -14.06 13.20
N PRO A 188 -14.11 -13.78 14.47
CA PRO A 188 -12.83 -13.12 14.78
C PRO A 188 -11.61 -13.99 14.45
N VAL A 189 -11.80 -15.31 14.31
CA VAL A 189 -10.74 -16.27 14.00
C VAL A 189 -10.54 -16.45 12.48
N ARG A 190 -11.41 -15.87 11.64
CA ARG A 190 -11.35 -16.01 10.18
C ARG A 190 -11.30 -14.70 9.38
N GLN A 191 -11.60 -13.55 9.99
CA GLN A 191 -11.56 -12.29 9.26
C GLN A 191 -10.13 -11.88 8.86
N GLU A 192 -9.11 -12.30 9.62
CA GLU A 192 -7.68 -12.25 9.24
C GLU A 192 -7.33 -13.10 7.98
N LEU A 193 -8.24 -13.99 7.54
CA LEU A 193 -8.03 -14.90 6.41
C LEU A 193 -8.93 -14.60 5.19
N GLN A 194 -9.94 -13.72 5.30
CA GLN A 194 -10.92 -13.48 4.22
C GLN A 194 -11.00 -12.04 3.71
N ASP A 195 -10.56 -11.03 4.45
CA ASP A 195 -10.46 -9.66 3.91
C ASP A 195 -9.40 -9.55 2.77
N GLY A 196 -8.56 -10.58 2.57
CA GLY A 196 -7.65 -10.73 1.42
C GLY A 196 -8.21 -11.42 0.16
N ALA A 197 -9.46 -11.89 0.14
CA ALA A 197 -9.96 -12.79 -0.94
C ALA A 197 -11.15 -12.29 -1.78
N VAL A 198 -11.85 -11.20 -1.40
CA VAL A 198 -13.13 -10.83 -2.05
C VAL A 198 -12.95 -9.98 -3.33
N GLY A 199 -11.74 -9.56 -3.69
CA GLY A 199 -11.47 -8.80 -4.93
C GLY A 199 -11.46 -9.60 -6.25
N VAL A 200 -11.62 -10.93 -6.24
CA VAL A 200 -11.21 -11.80 -7.37
C VAL A 200 -12.36 -12.37 -8.21
N ALA A 201 -13.62 -12.33 -7.77
CA ALA A 201 -14.66 -13.18 -8.38
C ALA A 201 -15.54 -12.55 -9.50
N LEU A 202 -15.38 -11.25 -9.85
CA LEU A 202 -16.30 -10.58 -10.80
C LEU A 202 -15.78 -10.38 -12.24
N ALA A 203 -14.54 -10.79 -12.57
CA ALA A 203 -13.96 -10.56 -13.91
C ALA A 203 -14.06 -11.76 -14.88
N GLU A 204 -14.56 -12.93 -14.46
CA GLU A 204 -14.39 -14.17 -15.23
C GLU A 204 -15.56 -14.59 -16.15
N LYS A 205 -16.64 -13.80 -16.30
CA LYS A 205 -17.84 -14.26 -17.03
C LYS A 205 -18.27 -13.53 -18.30
N SER A 206 -17.45 -12.62 -18.84
CA SER A 206 -17.79 -11.88 -20.07
C SER A 206 -16.66 -11.87 -21.10
N ALA A 207 -16.29 -13.03 -21.66
CA ALA A 207 -15.48 -13.10 -22.87
C ALA A 207 -15.78 -14.36 -23.69
N GLN A 208 -16.79 -14.29 -24.56
CA GLN A 208 -16.87 -15.19 -25.71
C GLN A 208 -15.97 -14.64 -26.83
N VAL A 209 -15.05 -15.48 -27.29
CA VAL A 209 -14.08 -15.22 -28.36
C VAL A 209 -14.79 -15.05 -29.71
N PRO A 210 -14.58 -13.96 -30.47
CA PRO A 210 -14.96 -13.92 -31.87
C PRO A 210 -13.88 -14.62 -32.70
N VAL A 211 -14.29 -15.65 -33.44
CA VAL A 211 -13.47 -16.29 -34.49
C VAL A 211 -13.30 -15.29 -35.63
N LEU A 212 -12.07 -14.80 -35.82
CA LEU A 212 -11.71 -13.91 -36.92
C LEU A 212 -11.67 -14.67 -38.25
N ARG A 213 -12.42 -14.13 -39.22
CA ARG A 213 -12.51 -14.52 -40.62
C ARG A 213 -11.23 -14.07 -41.34
N GLN A 214 -10.51 -15.00 -41.99
CA GLN A 214 -9.38 -14.66 -42.86
C GLN A 214 -9.89 -13.94 -44.12
N GLU A 215 -9.53 -12.67 -44.28
CA GLU A 215 -9.63 -11.96 -45.56
C GLU A 215 -8.33 -12.10 -46.36
N GLN A 216 -8.51 -12.53 -47.60
CA GLN A 216 -7.48 -12.67 -48.62
C GLN A 216 -7.00 -11.28 -49.08
N ARG A 217 -5.68 -11.06 -48.99
CA ARG A 217 -4.98 -9.97 -49.69
C ARG A 217 -5.13 -10.13 -51.20
N LYS A 218 -5.78 -9.16 -51.84
CA LYS A 218 -5.74 -8.95 -53.29
C LYS A 218 -4.69 -7.88 -53.59
N VAL A 219 -3.54 -8.31 -54.10
CA VAL A 219 -2.46 -7.45 -54.60
C VAL A 219 -2.78 -7.07 -56.04
N THR A 220 -2.97 -5.78 -56.30
CA THR A 220 -3.05 -5.22 -57.65
C THR A 220 -1.64 -4.86 -58.13
N GLY A 221 -1.08 -5.69 -59.00
CA GLY A 221 0.10 -5.37 -59.81
C GLY A 221 -0.30 -5.37 -61.27
N GLY A 222 -0.30 -4.19 -61.90
CA GLY A 222 -0.46 -4.05 -63.34
C GLY A 222 0.90 -3.94 -64.03
N ARG A 223 1.18 -4.82 -65.00
CA ARG A 223 1.81 -4.46 -66.29
C ARG A 223 1.92 -5.65 -67.24
N SER A 224 1.53 -5.36 -68.49
CA SER A 224 2.05 -5.86 -69.76
C SER A 224 1.94 -7.36 -70.09
N GLY A 225 1.08 -7.66 -71.06
CA GLY A 225 1.08 -8.92 -71.78
C GLY A 225 1.98 -8.90 -73.02
N ALA A 226 2.42 -10.09 -73.44
CA ALA A 226 2.66 -10.46 -74.84
C ALA A 226 2.78 -12.00 -74.96
N ALA A 227 1.78 -12.57 -75.65
CA ALA A 227 1.76 -13.68 -76.61
C ALA A 227 2.44 -15.06 -76.40
N THR A 228 1.72 -16.06 -76.97
CA THR A 228 2.14 -17.33 -77.63
C THR A 228 1.92 -18.60 -76.78
N GLU A 229 0.79 -19.31 -76.89
CA GLU A 229 0.39 -20.33 -77.90
C GLU A 229 1.06 -21.72 -77.70
N MET A 230 0.29 -22.70 -77.20
CA MET A 230 0.16 -24.08 -77.74
C MET A 230 -0.75 -24.97 -76.86
N GLN A 231 -1.75 -25.57 -77.51
CA GLN A 231 -2.50 -26.79 -77.13
C GLN A 231 -1.72 -28.06 -77.61
N PRO A 232 -2.22 -29.33 -77.50
CA PRO A 232 -3.29 -29.94 -76.68
C PRO A 232 -2.86 -31.28 -75.98
N VAL A 233 -3.77 -31.96 -75.28
CA VAL A 233 -4.20 -33.39 -75.46
C VAL A 233 -4.81 -33.98 -74.16
N LEU A 234 -6.04 -34.50 -74.30
CA LEU A 234 -6.92 -35.27 -73.37
C LEU A 234 -6.50 -36.77 -73.29
N PRO A 235 -6.98 -37.66 -72.37
CA PRO A 235 -8.39 -37.98 -72.01
C PRO A 235 -8.67 -38.24 -70.50
N VAL A 236 -9.89 -38.00 -69.97
CA VAL A 236 -11.14 -38.80 -69.96
C VAL A 236 -11.01 -40.19 -69.32
N GLU A 237 -11.56 -40.36 -68.10
CA GLU A 237 -12.47 -41.43 -67.62
C GLU A 237 -12.52 -41.37 -66.07
N GLY A 238 -13.64 -41.50 -65.36
CA GLY A 238 -14.96 -41.98 -65.76
C GLY A 238 -15.41 -43.15 -64.88
N ARG A 239 -15.97 -42.84 -63.71
CA ARG A 239 -16.93 -43.65 -62.91
C ARG A 239 -16.50 -44.94 -62.20
N ASP A 240 -17.24 -45.11 -61.09
CA ASP A 240 -17.62 -46.34 -60.38
C ASP A 240 -16.71 -46.91 -59.31
N ARG A 241 -17.06 -46.59 -58.04
CA ARG A 241 -17.15 -47.59 -56.97
C ARG A 241 -18.01 -47.15 -55.80
N ARG A 242 -19.34 -47.11 -56.03
CA ARG A 242 -20.35 -47.34 -54.98
C ARG A 242 -20.20 -48.80 -54.49
N ARG A 243 -19.36 -49.06 -53.47
CA ARG A 243 -19.41 -50.30 -52.63
C ARG A 243 -18.46 -50.33 -51.42
N GLN A 244 -18.08 -49.19 -50.82
CA GLN A 244 -17.21 -49.17 -49.62
C GLN A 244 -17.79 -48.46 -48.37
N PHE A 245 -19.08 -48.08 -48.37
CA PHE A 245 -19.67 -47.34 -47.25
C PHE A 245 -20.14 -48.18 -46.04
N ALA A 246 -19.99 -49.51 -46.06
CA ALA A 246 -20.40 -50.37 -44.94
C ALA A 246 -19.25 -50.80 -44.01
N SER A 247 -17.99 -50.77 -44.47
CA SER A 247 -16.83 -51.19 -43.68
C SER A 247 -16.19 -50.08 -42.86
N TRP A 248 -16.45 -48.80 -43.19
CA TRP A 248 -15.81 -47.69 -42.48
C TRP A 248 -16.39 -47.48 -41.07
N LYS A 249 -17.70 -47.67 -40.88
CA LYS A 249 -18.35 -47.49 -39.55
C LYS A 249 -17.86 -48.47 -38.49
N VAL A 250 -17.52 -49.71 -38.87
CA VAL A 250 -16.99 -50.72 -37.93
C VAL A 250 -15.55 -50.38 -37.54
N VAL A 251 -14.74 -49.89 -38.48
CA VAL A 251 -13.36 -49.46 -38.21
C VAL A 251 -13.34 -48.21 -37.32
N THR A 252 -14.26 -47.25 -37.52
CA THR A 252 -14.34 -46.06 -36.65
C THR A 252 -14.79 -46.43 -35.23
N LEU A 253 -15.76 -47.34 -35.08
CA LEU A 253 -16.21 -47.80 -33.75
C LEU A 253 -15.14 -48.62 -33.01
N LEU A 254 -14.39 -49.47 -33.70
CA LEU A 254 -13.27 -50.21 -33.11
C LEU A 254 -12.13 -49.28 -32.69
N ALA A 255 -11.80 -48.27 -33.50
CA ALA A 255 -10.80 -47.27 -33.14
C ALA A 255 -11.22 -46.45 -31.91
N LEU A 256 -12.50 -46.07 -31.83
CA LEU A 256 -13.05 -45.34 -30.68
C LEU A 256 -13.08 -46.20 -29.41
N PHE A 257 -13.42 -47.49 -29.54
CA PHE A 257 -13.36 -48.44 -28.45
C PHE A 257 -11.92 -48.66 -27.95
N PHE A 258 -10.95 -48.75 -28.86
CA PHE A 258 -9.53 -48.88 -28.49
C PHE A 258 -8.99 -47.63 -27.81
N CYS A 259 -9.37 -46.43 -28.27
CA CYS A 259 -9.03 -45.18 -27.58
C CYS A 259 -9.61 -45.12 -26.16
N VAL A 260 -10.87 -45.51 -25.98
CA VAL A 260 -11.49 -45.54 -24.64
C VAL A 260 -10.81 -46.60 -23.75
N LEU A 261 -10.46 -47.76 -24.31
CA LEU A 261 -9.77 -48.82 -23.57
C LEU A 261 -8.35 -48.38 -23.16
N CYS A 262 -7.60 -47.70 -24.02
CA CYS A 262 -6.28 -47.16 -23.69
C CYS A 262 -6.33 -46.07 -22.60
N VAL A 263 -7.34 -45.20 -22.63
CA VAL A 263 -7.57 -44.20 -21.56
C VAL A 263 -7.96 -44.90 -20.24
N SER A 264 -8.75 -45.97 -20.32
CA SER A 264 -9.18 -46.75 -19.15
C SER A 264 -8.02 -47.51 -18.49
N ILE A 265 -7.15 -48.13 -19.29
CA ILE A 265 -5.97 -48.87 -18.80
C ILE A 265 -4.91 -47.91 -18.25
N GLY A 266 -4.75 -46.72 -18.85
CA GLY A 266 -3.90 -45.65 -18.30
C GLY A 266 -4.36 -45.15 -16.93
N TYR A 267 -5.66 -45.22 -16.65
CA TYR A 267 -6.22 -44.83 -15.34
C TYR A 267 -6.04 -45.88 -14.24
N LEU A 268 -5.82 -47.14 -14.59
CA LEU A 268 -5.69 -48.25 -13.64
C LEU A 268 -4.23 -48.65 -13.35
N ALA A 269 -3.26 -48.17 -14.12
CA ALA A 269 -1.83 -48.50 -13.96
C ALA A 269 -0.99 -47.38 -13.30
N LEU A 270 -1.61 -46.29 -12.84
CA LEU A 270 -0.91 -45.26 -12.05
C LEU A 270 -0.93 -45.65 -10.57
N PRO A 271 0.23 -45.91 -9.93
CA PRO A 271 0.30 -46.16 -8.50
C PRO A 271 -0.23 -44.93 -7.75
N THR A 272 -1.24 -45.15 -6.91
CA THR A 272 -1.87 -44.11 -6.09
C THR A 272 -0.97 -43.70 -4.93
N SER A 273 0.13 -43.02 -5.22
CA SER A 273 0.72 -42.04 -4.30
C SER A 273 0.10 -40.69 -4.63
N ARG A 274 -1.09 -40.42 -4.08
CA ARG A 274 -1.63 -39.06 -4.06
C ARG A 274 -0.92 -38.30 -2.95
N PRO A 275 -0.05 -37.30 -3.21
CA PRO A 275 0.10 -36.23 -2.24
C PRO A 275 -1.23 -35.49 -2.25
N ALA A 276 -1.99 -35.62 -1.16
CA ALA A 276 -3.09 -34.72 -0.87
C ALA A 276 -2.50 -33.32 -0.68
N THR A 277 -2.49 -32.52 -1.74
CA THR A 277 -2.36 -31.07 -1.63
C THR A 277 -3.78 -30.52 -1.55
N GLU A 278 -4.33 -30.54 -0.34
CA GLU A 278 -5.37 -29.59 0.05
C GLU A 278 -4.82 -28.19 -0.23
N ILE A 279 -5.40 -27.49 -1.21
CA ILE A 279 -5.23 -26.04 -1.36
C ILE A 279 -6.00 -25.42 -0.19
N ARG A 280 -5.31 -25.32 0.94
CA ARG A 280 -5.79 -24.70 2.17
C ARG A 280 -5.67 -23.19 2.02
N THR A 281 -6.74 -22.50 2.40
CA THR A 281 -6.91 -21.03 2.47
C THR A 281 -5.82 -20.35 3.32
N GLY A 282 -4.64 -20.09 2.76
CA GLY A 282 -3.44 -19.77 3.54
C GLY A 282 -2.51 -18.73 2.93
N ASN A 283 -3.01 -17.57 2.47
CA ASN A 283 -2.15 -16.58 1.82
C ASN A 283 -1.20 -15.86 2.80
N THR A 284 -1.65 -15.51 4.01
CA THR A 284 -0.79 -14.93 5.07
C THR A 284 0.16 -15.97 5.67
N ALA A 285 -0.34 -17.16 6.00
CA ALA A 285 0.50 -18.26 6.51
C ALA A 285 1.54 -18.74 5.48
N ALA A 286 1.23 -18.70 4.17
CA ALA A 286 2.18 -19.03 3.11
C ALA A 286 3.22 -17.92 2.91
N ALA A 287 2.86 -16.63 2.98
CA ALA A 287 3.82 -15.53 2.92
C ALA A 287 4.80 -15.56 4.11
N MET A 288 4.28 -15.78 5.33
CA MET A 288 5.12 -15.97 6.53
C MET A 288 6.04 -17.20 6.41
N ALA A 289 5.53 -18.31 5.84
CA ALA A 289 6.33 -19.52 5.60
C ALA A 289 7.40 -19.33 4.50
N VAL A 290 7.17 -18.43 3.53
CA VAL A 290 8.15 -18.08 2.49
C VAL A 290 9.32 -17.29 3.06
N CYS A 291 9.05 -16.40 4.03
CA CYS A 291 10.10 -15.61 4.67
C CYS A 291 11.19 -16.46 5.36
N SER A 292 10.79 -17.57 6.00
CA SER A 292 11.69 -18.43 6.79
C SER A 292 12.50 -19.46 5.97
N GLN A 293 12.31 -19.54 4.64
CA GLN A 293 12.92 -20.58 3.79
C GLN A 293 13.80 -20.03 2.65
N ALA A 294 14.22 -18.76 2.71
CA ALA A 294 15.06 -18.14 1.70
C ALA A 294 16.51 -18.65 1.77
N SER A 295 16.79 -19.79 1.12
CA SER A 295 18.15 -20.15 0.73
C SER A 295 18.15 -20.74 -0.68
N MET A 296 18.97 -20.17 -1.56
CA MET A 296 19.25 -20.71 -2.90
C MET A 296 20.60 -21.43 -2.89
N PRO A 297 20.74 -22.56 -3.59
CA PRO A 297 22.05 -23.11 -3.92
C PRO A 297 22.77 -22.15 -4.90
N GLY A 298 23.82 -21.46 -4.45
CA GLY A 298 24.74 -20.71 -5.32
C GLY A 298 24.48 -19.21 -5.50
N ALA A 299 23.41 -18.64 -4.96
CA ALA A 299 23.36 -17.20 -4.72
C ALA A 299 24.12 -16.90 -3.43
N VAL A 300 24.88 -15.80 -3.39
CA VAL A 300 25.36 -15.20 -2.12
C VAL A 300 24.18 -15.26 -1.17
N GLY A 301 24.33 -15.88 0.01
CA GLY A 301 23.21 -16.30 0.84
C GLY A 301 22.38 -15.12 1.37
N LEU A 302 21.62 -14.44 0.52
CA LEU A 302 20.68 -13.40 0.91
C LEU A 302 19.71 -14.04 1.90
N THR A 303 19.50 -13.35 3.01
CA THR A 303 18.71 -13.87 4.12
C THR A 303 17.58 -12.91 4.40
N THR A 304 16.38 -13.48 4.49
CA THR A 304 15.23 -12.87 5.12
C THR A 304 14.87 -13.64 6.38
N GLU A 305 14.37 -12.93 7.38
CA GLU A 305 13.93 -13.51 8.64
C GLU A 305 12.56 -12.93 9.01
N LEU A 306 11.78 -13.73 9.74
CA LEU A 306 10.49 -13.28 10.26
C LEU A 306 10.71 -12.76 11.68
N VAL A 307 10.50 -11.45 11.89
CA VAL A 307 10.70 -10.75 13.17
C VAL A 307 9.42 -9.97 13.46
N ASP A 308 8.82 -10.19 14.62
CA ASP A 308 7.56 -9.54 15.04
C ASP A 308 6.43 -9.56 13.97
N GLY A 309 6.33 -10.68 13.24
CA GLY A 309 5.35 -10.86 12.17
C GLY A 309 5.75 -10.25 10.81
N ASP A 310 6.84 -9.48 10.75
CA ASP A 310 7.35 -8.86 9.54
C ASP A 310 8.49 -9.66 8.91
N CYS A 311 8.48 -9.72 7.58
CA CYS A 311 9.54 -10.37 6.82
C CYS A 311 10.63 -9.35 6.49
N VAL A 312 11.75 -9.40 7.22
CA VAL A 312 12.86 -8.44 7.07
C VAL A 312 14.07 -9.04 6.38
N GLY A 313 14.93 -8.20 5.81
CA GLY A 313 16.19 -8.59 5.17
C GLY A 313 16.20 -8.36 3.65
N ILE A 314 17.08 -9.06 2.93
CA ILE A 314 17.34 -8.80 1.50
C ILE A 314 16.74 -9.91 0.62
N SER A 315 16.03 -9.53 -0.43
CA SER A 315 15.45 -10.45 -1.41
C SER A 315 15.74 -10.04 -2.86
N VAL A 316 15.93 -11.05 -3.73
CA VAL A 316 15.87 -10.92 -5.20
C VAL A 316 14.69 -11.70 -5.79
N GLY A 317 13.64 -11.85 -5.00
CA GLY A 317 12.40 -12.53 -5.36
C GLY A 317 12.22 -13.91 -4.72
N GLN A 318 13.11 -14.34 -3.81
CA GLN A 318 12.88 -15.56 -3.01
C GLN A 318 11.90 -15.31 -1.86
N SER A 319 11.84 -14.07 -1.39
CA SER A 319 10.87 -13.55 -0.45
C SER A 319 10.11 -12.40 -1.11
N ILE A 320 8.88 -12.17 -0.68
CA ILE A 320 8.02 -11.09 -1.17
C ILE A 320 7.69 -10.22 0.03
N PHE A 321 7.77 -8.92 -0.16
CA PHE A 321 7.54 -7.91 0.88
C PHE A 321 6.24 -7.15 0.59
N ASP A 322 6.03 -6.73 -0.65
CA ASP A 322 4.80 -6.03 -1.03
C ASP A 322 3.61 -7.01 -1.08
N GLN A 323 2.68 -6.85 -0.14
CA GLN A 323 1.52 -7.71 -0.01
C GLN A 323 0.40 -7.43 -1.03
N GLY A 324 0.53 -6.45 -1.94
CA GLY A 324 -0.30 -6.41 -3.15
C GLY A 324 -1.83 -6.56 -2.97
N ASN A 325 -2.46 -7.16 -3.98
CA ASN A 325 -3.82 -7.68 -3.92
C ASN A 325 -3.79 -9.23 -4.07
N GLY A 326 -4.88 -9.93 -3.73
CA GLY A 326 -4.85 -11.41 -3.64
C GLY A 326 -4.34 -12.16 -4.88
N LEU A 327 -4.57 -11.63 -6.10
CA LEU A 327 -4.06 -12.24 -7.33
C LEU A 327 -2.56 -11.98 -7.53
N THR A 328 -2.08 -10.77 -7.25
CA THR A 328 -0.66 -10.44 -7.38
C THR A 328 0.18 -11.21 -6.38
N ILE A 329 -0.27 -11.30 -5.13
CA ILE A 329 0.37 -12.12 -4.08
C ILE A 329 0.54 -13.55 -4.54
N SER A 330 -0.54 -14.16 -5.04
CA SER A 330 -0.53 -15.58 -5.46
C SER A 330 0.51 -15.82 -6.56
N ALA A 331 0.61 -14.91 -7.53
CA ALA A 331 1.62 -14.97 -8.58
C ALA A 331 3.04 -14.79 -8.02
N LYS A 332 3.27 -13.82 -7.13
CA LYS A 332 4.59 -13.59 -6.51
C LYS A 332 5.05 -14.74 -5.62
N LEU A 333 4.15 -15.34 -4.82
CA LEU A 333 4.44 -16.53 -4.02
C LEU A 333 4.85 -17.72 -4.91
N GLN A 334 4.15 -17.93 -6.03
CA GLN A 334 4.49 -18.97 -6.99
C GLN A 334 5.85 -18.68 -7.66
N ALA A 335 6.12 -17.42 -8.00
CA ALA A 335 7.43 -17.01 -8.53
C ALA A 335 8.56 -17.31 -7.53
N ALA A 336 8.37 -16.94 -6.26
CA ALA A 336 9.33 -17.20 -5.19
C ALA A 336 9.60 -18.69 -4.96
N ALA A 337 8.56 -19.52 -4.97
CA ALA A 337 8.71 -20.98 -4.87
C ALA A 337 9.49 -21.56 -6.07
N LEU A 338 9.21 -21.09 -7.29
CA LEU A 338 9.93 -21.50 -8.49
C LEU A 338 11.39 -21.04 -8.48
N LEU A 339 11.65 -19.82 -7.97
CA LEU A 339 13.00 -19.30 -7.86
C LEU A 339 13.83 -20.14 -6.88
N ARG A 340 13.29 -20.45 -5.69
CA ARG A 340 13.93 -21.35 -4.72
C ARG A 340 14.18 -22.76 -5.29
N ALA A 341 13.35 -23.22 -6.22
CA ALA A 341 13.55 -24.46 -6.95
C ALA A 341 14.53 -24.35 -8.15
N GLY A 342 15.21 -23.21 -8.33
CA GLY A 342 16.14 -22.97 -9.44
C GLY A 342 15.48 -22.76 -10.81
N ARG A 343 14.14 -22.60 -10.87
CA ARG A 343 13.36 -22.48 -12.11
C ARG A 343 13.22 -21.01 -12.54
N ILE A 344 14.35 -20.34 -12.77
CA ILE A 344 14.47 -18.89 -13.02
C ILE A 344 13.51 -18.39 -14.11
N SER A 345 13.50 -19.00 -15.29
CA SER A 345 12.64 -18.54 -16.40
C SER A 345 11.14 -18.62 -16.09
N GLN A 346 10.73 -19.58 -15.25
CA GLN A 346 9.34 -19.72 -14.84
C GLN A 346 8.98 -18.74 -13.73
N ALA A 347 9.88 -18.54 -12.76
CA ALA A 347 9.71 -17.51 -11.73
C ALA A 347 9.49 -16.14 -12.38
N ARG A 348 10.31 -15.79 -13.37
CA ARG A 348 10.16 -14.55 -14.14
C ARG A 348 8.78 -14.43 -14.81
N THR A 349 8.25 -15.50 -15.39
CA THR A 349 6.88 -15.49 -15.98
C THR A 349 5.81 -15.14 -14.95
N TYR A 350 5.94 -15.64 -13.72
CA TYR A 350 4.99 -15.34 -12.65
C TYR A 350 5.14 -13.92 -12.09
N PHE A 351 6.37 -13.37 -12.00
CA PHE A 351 6.54 -11.95 -11.69
C PHE A 351 5.94 -11.04 -12.77
N LEU A 352 6.10 -11.40 -14.05
CA LEU A 352 5.43 -10.68 -15.14
C LEU A 352 3.90 -10.81 -15.07
N LEU A 353 3.36 -11.93 -14.58
CA LEU A 353 1.93 -12.10 -14.34
C LEU A 353 1.43 -11.20 -13.21
N ALA A 354 2.19 -11.10 -12.11
CA ALA A 354 1.89 -10.19 -11.01
C ALA A 354 1.79 -8.74 -11.53
N ARG A 355 2.79 -8.28 -12.30
CA ARG A 355 2.76 -6.95 -12.93
C ARG A 355 1.61 -6.72 -13.91
N ARG A 356 1.24 -7.73 -14.69
CA ARG A 356 0.08 -7.58 -15.60
C ARG A 356 -1.23 -7.43 -14.84
N THR A 357 -1.30 -7.99 -13.64
CA THR A 357 -2.46 -7.94 -12.75
C THR A 357 -2.50 -6.61 -11.99
N ASP A 358 -1.36 -6.16 -11.50
CA ASP A 358 -1.16 -4.85 -10.89
C ASP A 358 0.08 -4.19 -11.49
N PRO A 359 -0.10 -3.28 -12.46
CA PRO A 359 1.01 -2.58 -13.09
C PRO A 359 1.88 -1.80 -12.11
N THR A 360 1.32 -1.39 -10.96
CA THR A 360 1.98 -0.55 -9.95
C THR A 360 2.95 -1.34 -9.05
N ASP A 361 2.94 -2.69 -9.13
CA ASP A 361 3.81 -3.60 -8.35
C ASP A 361 5.26 -3.57 -8.87
N ALA A 362 6.01 -2.56 -8.42
CA ALA A 362 7.41 -2.36 -8.78
C ALA A 362 8.33 -3.44 -8.18
N GLU A 363 7.97 -4.07 -7.06
CA GLU A 363 8.69 -5.23 -6.51
C GLU A 363 8.77 -6.37 -7.54
N ALA A 364 7.61 -6.76 -8.10
CA ALA A 364 7.58 -7.75 -9.17
C ALA A 364 8.34 -7.29 -10.41
N GLY A 365 8.37 -5.98 -10.69
CA GLY A 365 9.15 -5.38 -11.77
C GLY A 365 10.64 -5.60 -11.61
N ILE A 366 11.17 -5.17 -10.48
CA ILE A 366 12.57 -5.32 -10.11
C ILE A 366 12.98 -6.79 -10.19
N TYR A 367 12.24 -7.69 -9.53
CA TYR A 367 12.56 -9.11 -9.58
C TYR A 367 12.52 -9.69 -11.00
N SER A 368 11.55 -9.28 -11.83
CA SER A 368 11.46 -9.76 -13.21
C SER A 368 12.59 -9.26 -14.12
N GLU A 369 13.12 -8.06 -13.87
CA GLU A 369 14.22 -7.44 -14.61
C GLU A 369 15.57 -8.01 -14.13
N ASP A 370 15.77 -8.12 -12.82
CA ASP A 370 16.96 -8.69 -12.19
C ASP A 370 17.25 -10.11 -12.68
N LEU A 371 16.22 -10.96 -12.79
CA LEU A 371 16.36 -12.34 -13.24
C LEU A 371 16.91 -12.48 -14.68
N LEU A 372 16.96 -11.40 -15.47
CA LEU A 372 17.64 -11.38 -16.76
C LEU A 372 19.17 -11.32 -16.63
N TYR A 373 19.67 -10.73 -15.54
CA TYR A 373 21.08 -10.34 -15.42
C TYR A 373 21.80 -10.94 -14.19
N LEU A 374 21.08 -11.51 -13.23
CA LEU A 374 21.65 -12.11 -12.00
C LEU A 374 22.72 -13.17 -12.25
N SER A 375 22.73 -13.84 -13.41
CA SER A 375 23.73 -14.84 -13.80
C SER A 375 24.93 -14.27 -14.59
N GLN A 376 24.92 -12.97 -14.87
CA GLN A 376 25.95 -12.25 -15.63
C GLN A 376 26.68 -11.25 -14.71
N PRO A 377 27.88 -10.75 -15.06
CA PRO A 377 28.48 -9.64 -14.34
C PRO A 377 27.56 -8.41 -14.34
N HIS A 378 27.24 -7.91 -13.14
CA HIS A 378 26.29 -6.82 -12.93
C HIS A 378 26.78 -5.88 -11.82
N LEU A 379 26.18 -4.69 -11.78
CA LEU A 379 26.24 -3.78 -10.64
C LEU A 379 25.04 -4.04 -9.75
N SER A 380 25.23 -4.08 -8.44
CA SER A 380 24.13 -4.23 -7.48
C SER A 380 23.94 -2.96 -6.66
N LEU A 381 22.68 -2.62 -6.39
CA LEU A 381 22.30 -1.62 -5.39
C LEU A 381 21.33 -2.24 -4.40
N LEU A 382 21.40 -1.84 -3.14
CA LEU A 382 20.36 -2.13 -2.17
C LEU A 382 19.31 -1.01 -2.23
N VAL A 383 18.02 -1.38 -2.20
CA VAL A 383 16.90 -0.45 -2.12
C VAL A 383 16.10 -0.77 -0.86
N GLY A 384 16.21 0.09 0.15
CA GLY A 384 15.58 -0.05 1.45
C GLY A 384 14.11 0.40 1.44
N VAL A 385 13.23 -0.45 1.98
CA VAL A 385 11.76 -0.29 2.02
C VAL A 385 11.14 -0.86 3.31
N HIS A 386 9.87 -0.51 3.56
CA HIS A 386 9.10 -0.79 4.78
C HIS A 386 7.76 -1.37 4.43
N PHE A 387 7.79 -2.69 4.22
CA PHE A 387 6.57 -3.47 4.16
C PHE A 387 6.36 -4.18 5.47
N SER A 388 5.20 -3.93 6.06
CA SER A 388 4.73 -4.62 7.25
C SER A 388 3.51 -5.47 6.93
N HIS A 389 3.40 -6.57 7.65
CA HIS A 389 2.20 -7.43 7.64
C HIS A 389 1.20 -6.96 8.71
N GLN A 390 1.57 -5.99 9.54
CA GLN A 390 0.68 -5.40 10.55
C GLN A 390 -0.36 -4.50 9.87
N GLY A 391 -1.65 -4.70 10.17
CA GLY A 391 -2.77 -4.08 9.42
C GLY A 391 -3.14 -2.65 9.82
N GLY A 392 -2.21 -1.85 10.34
CA GLY A 392 -2.45 -0.49 10.84
C GLY A 392 -2.47 0.59 9.75
N LEU A 393 -2.99 1.79 10.08
CA LEU A 393 -3.00 2.94 9.15
C LEU A 393 -1.57 3.34 8.74
N TYR A 394 -0.64 3.36 9.68
CA TYR A 394 0.77 3.70 9.43
C TYR A 394 1.48 2.64 8.59
N ALA A 395 1.23 1.36 8.85
CA ALA A 395 1.74 0.30 7.99
C ALA A 395 1.25 0.40 6.53
N GLN A 396 0.01 0.88 6.31
CA GLN A 396 -0.47 1.19 4.96
C GLN A 396 0.24 2.41 4.34
N GLN A 397 0.58 3.41 5.16
CA GLN A 397 1.39 4.55 4.74
C GLN A 397 2.74 4.11 4.22
N ASP A 398 3.43 3.34 5.06
CA ASP A 398 4.79 2.89 4.82
C ASP A 398 4.83 1.98 3.60
N ALA A 399 3.79 1.16 3.39
CA ALA A 399 3.65 0.35 2.19
C ALA A 399 3.48 1.20 0.92
N LEU A 400 2.71 2.29 0.95
CA LEU A 400 2.59 3.20 -0.20
C LEU A 400 3.89 3.93 -0.51
N GLN A 401 4.53 4.51 0.51
CA GLN A 401 5.82 5.16 0.36
C GLN A 401 6.87 4.18 -0.16
N SER A 402 6.90 2.96 0.37
CA SER A 402 7.80 1.89 -0.07
C SER A 402 7.56 1.50 -1.52
N ARG A 403 6.30 1.41 -1.96
CA ARG A 403 5.98 1.22 -3.38
C ARG A 403 6.52 2.36 -4.22
N ALA A 404 6.29 3.61 -3.84
CA ALA A 404 6.79 4.77 -4.57
C ALA A 404 8.33 4.75 -4.70
N ILE A 405 9.05 4.41 -3.62
CA ILE A 405 10.51 4.22 -3.64
C ILE A 405 10.92 3.16 -4.66
N LEU A 406 10.27 1.98 -4.64
CA LEU A 406 10.55 0.91 -5.61
C LEU A 406 10.20 1.32 -7.03
N GLN A 407 9.15 2.10 -7.25
CA GLN A 407 8.76 2.58 -8.57
C GLN A 407 9.84 3.50 -9.17
N GLY A 408 10.35 4.46 -8.38
CA GLY A 408 11.43 5.35 -8.81
C GLY A 408 12.71 4.57 -9.15
N ALA A 409 13.08 3.62 -8.29
CA ALA A 409 14.24 2.76 -8.50
C ALA A 409 14.07 1.87 -9.75
N PHE A 410 12.87 1.33 -9.96
CA PHE A 410 12.58 0.48 -11.12
C PHE A 410 12.66 1.23 -12.44
N VAL A 411 12.14 2.46 -12.52
CA VAL A 411 12.25 3.30 -13.73
C VAL A 411 13.73 3.54 -14.06
N TYR A 412 14.51 3.95 -13.07
CA TYR A 412 15.96 4.16 -13.24
C TYR A 412 16.66 2.88 -13.73
N GLN A 413 16.33 1.73 -13.13
CA GLN A 413 16.87 0.44 -13.56
C GLN A 413 16.57 0.14 -15.03
N LYS A 414 15.32 0.35 -15.46
CA LYS A 414 14.91 0.11 -16.85
C LYS A 414 15.66 1.00 -17.82
N GLU A 415 15.79 2.29 -17.52
CA GLU A 415 16.54 3.24 -18.34
C GLU A 415 18.02 2.83 -18.45
N TYR A 416 18.66 2.56 -17.30
CA TYR A 416 20.06 2.14 -17.25
C TYR A 416 20.30 0.83 -18.03
N ASN A 417 19.40 -0.16 -17.87
CA ASN A 417 19.54 -1.46 -18.53
C ASN A 417 19.22 -1.43 -20.03
N ARG A 418 18.36 -0.51 -20.48
CA ARG A 418 18.09 -0.28 -21.91
C ARG A 418 19.26 0.43 -22.61
N GLY A 419 20.03 1.25 -21.89
CA GLY A 419 21.20 1.94 -22.41
C GLY A 419 22.22 0.99 -23.05
N GLN A 420 22.66 1.31 -24.28
CA GLN A 420 23.65 0.50 -25.00
C GLN A 420 25.11 0.72 -24.53
N GLY A 421 25.36 1.77 -23.75
CA GLY A 421 26.70 2.15 -23.29
C GLY A 421 27.22 1.39 -22.06
N SER A 422 26.33 0.78 -21.27
CA SER A 422 26.70 0.16 -19.99
C SER A 422 27.21 -1.26 -20.18
N ARG A 423 28.50 -1.49 -19.89
CA ARG A 423 29.13 -2.83 -19.97
C ARG A 423 28.54 -3.83 -18.96
N MET A 424 28.07 -3.32 -17.82
CA MET A 424 27.40 -4.09 -16.78
C MET A 424 25.97 -3.59 -16.61
N LYS A 425 25.04 -4.52 -16.40
CA LYS A 425 23.63 -4.23 -16.11
C LYS A 425 23.42 -4.00 -14.62
N LEU A 426 22.38 -3.25 -14.28
CA LEU A 426 21.99 -2.93 -12.92
C LEU A 426 20.96 -3.93 -12.40
N VAL A 427 21.24 -4.48 -11.23
CA VAL A 427 20.38 -5.35 -10.42
C VAL A 427 20.03 -4.62 -9.12
N LEU A 428 18.76 -4.63 -8.73
CA LEU A 428 18.29 -3.95 -7.53
C LEU A 428 17.86 -4.96 -6.46
N LEU A 429 18.60 -5.04 -5.38
CA LEU A 429 18.33 -5.92 -4.26
C LEU A 429 17.39 -5.21 -3.29
N ILE A 430 16.18 -5.72 -3.11
CA ILE A 430 15.21 -5.08 -2.21
C ILE A 430 15.53 -5.51 -0.78
N GLU A 431 15.72 -4.52 0.09
CA GLU A 431 15.94 -4.69 1.51
C GLU A 431 14.71 -4.19 2.26
N ASN A 432 14.05 -5.05 3.03
CA ASN A 432 12.90 -4.69 3.84
C ASN A 432 13.28 -4.58 5.31
N SER A 433 13.04 -3.43 5.93
CA SER A 433 13.33 -3.23 7.35
C SER A 433 12.16 -3.47 8.29
N GLY A 434 10.96 -3.78 7.77
CA GLY A 434 9.75 -3.92 8.60
C GLY A 434 9.30 -2.60 9.24
N TYR A 435 8.38 -2.69 10.21
CA TYR A 435 7.71 -1.54 10.83
C TYR A 435 8.34 -1.04 12.14
N SER A 436 8.91 -1.93 12.95
CA SER A 436 9.37 -1.62 14.32
C SER A 436 10.89 -1.40 14.41
N ALA A 437 11.33 -0.78 15.51
CA ALA A 437 12.75 -0.63 15.84
C ALA A 437 13.50 -1.97 15.82
N GLU A 438 12.88 -3.02 16.35
CA GLU A 438 13.44 -4.37 16.41
C GLU A 438 13.60 -4.96 15.01
N THR A 439 12.57 -4.84 14.17
CA THR A 439 12.62 -5.31 12.78
C THR A 439 13.69 -4.57 11.98
N ALA A 440 13.82 -3.25 12.16
CA ALA A 440 14.83 -2.45 11.47
C ALA A 440 16.27 -2.78 11.95
N LEU A 441 16.43 -3.06 13.24
CA LEU A 441 17.71 -3.52 13.80
C LEU A 441 18.13 -4.86 13.21
N GLU A 442 17.21 -5.83 13.12
CA GLU A 442 17.52 -7.12 12.50
C GLU A 442 17.82 -6.97 11.01
N ALA A 443 17.04 -6.18 10.29
CA ALA A 443 17.25 -5.95 8.87
C ALA A 443 18.65 -5.34 8.59
N ALA A 444 19.05 -4.33 9.37
CA ALA A 444 20.40 -3.75 9.32
C ALA A 444 21.50 -4.80 9.61
N ARG A 445 21.28 -5.67 10.60
CA ARG A 445 22.20 -6.77 10.93
C ARG A 445 22.32 -7.77 9.78
N LEU A 446 21.21 -8.16 9.16
CA LEU A 446 21.19 -9.07 8.01
C LEU A 446 21.87 -8.44 6.79
N ALA A 447 21.63 -7.16 6.53
CA ALA A 447 22.26 -6.43 5.44
C ALA A 447 23.79 -6.32 5.64
N GLN A 448 24.24 -5.92 6.83
CA GLN A 448 25.67 -5.87 7.17
C GLN A 448 26.34 -7.24 7.02
N LYS A 449 25.68 -8.31 7.51
CA LYS A 449 26.18 -9.69 7.38
C LYS A 449 26.30 -10.10 5.90
N CYS A 450 25.35 -9.72 5.05
CA CYS A 450 25.42 -10.01 3.63
C CYS A 450 26.59 -9.26 2.96
N LEU A 451 26.76 -7.97 3.26
CA LEU A 451 27.83 -7.14 2.70
C LEU A 451 29.23 -7.57 3.15
N GLN A 452 29.42 -7.84 4.44
CA GLN A 452 30.75 -8.10 5.00
C GLN A 452 31.15 -9.58 4.99
N VAL A 453 30.24 -10.46 5.44
CA VAL A 453 30.58 -11.88 5.68
C VAL A 453 30.32 -12.73 4.45
N LYS A 454 29.22 -12.46 3.74
CA LYS A 454 28.83 -13.24 2.55
C LYS A 454 29.40 -12.67 1.24
N GLY A 455 30.07 -11.52 1.30
CA GLY A 455 30.72 -10.90 0.14
C GLY A 455 29.74 -10.34 -0.89
N LEU A 456 28.57 -9.86 -0.44
CA LEU A 456 27.65 -9.15 -1.34
C LEU A 456 28.30 -7.84 -1.78
N HIS A 457 28.54 -7.69 -3.08
CA HIS A 457 29.05 -6.46 -3.67
C HIS A 457 27.88 -5.57 -4.09
N ALA A 458 27.57 -4.55 -3.29
CA ALA A 458 26.61 -3.50 -3.61
C ALA A 458 27.30 -2.13 -3.58
N LEU A 459 26.92 -1.25 -4.50
CA LEU A 459 27.51 0.08 -4.61
C LEU A 459 27.12 0.98 -3.44
N ALA A 460 25.82 1.03 -3.15
CA ALA A 460 25.22 1.89 -2.14
C ALA A 460 23.93 1.24 -1.63
N LEU A 461 23.44 1.80 -0.54
CA LEU A 461 22.09 1.59 -0.06
C LEU A 461 21.26 2.86 -0.36
N ILE A 462 20.24 2.71 -1.18
CA ILE A 462 19.28 3.76 -1.50
C ILE A 462 18.05 3.59 -0.62
N GLY A 463 17.49 4.68 -0.13
CA GLY A 463 16.38 4.61 0.82
C GLY A 463 16.88 4.11 2.18
N TRP A 464 16.00 3.44 2.93
CA TRP A 464 16.04 3.17 4.39
C TRP A 464 15.29 4.25 5.19
N PRO A 465 14.34 3.90 6.06
CA PRO A 465 13.34 4.82 6.59
C PRO A 465 13.85 5.45 7.86
N PHE A 466 14.59 6.51 7.74
CA PHE A 466 14.84 7.29 8.95
C PHE A 466 13.65 8.22 9.18
N GLY A 467 12.51 7.57 9.46
CA GLY A 467 11.17 8.12 9.70
C GLY A 467 10.17 7.08 10.24
N LEU A 468 10.61 5.91 10.73
CA LEU A 468 9.70 4.86 11.22
C LEU A 468 8.85 5.34 12.40
N ALA A 469 7.54 5.22 12.19
CA ALA A 469 6.51 5.25 13.20
C ALA A 469 6.49 3.89 13.94
N GLY A 470 6.71 3.95 15.25
CA GLY A 470 6.60 2.84 16.17
C GLY A 470 6.91 3.38 17.56
N ASP A 471 6.12 2.97 18.55
CA ASP A 471 6.11 3.53 19.91
C ASP A 471 7.49 3.54 20.62
N ASP A 472 8.48 2.82 20.09
CA ASP A 472 9.82 2.65 20.67
C ASP A 472 11.00 3.31 19.89
N VAL A 473 10.79 3.89 18.69
CA VAL A 473 11.92 4.45 17.92
C VAL A 473 12.32 5.86 18.37
N VAL A 474 11.42 6.61 19.01
CA VAL A 474 11.66 8.05 19.27
C VAL A 474 11.54 8.50 20.73
N GLN A 475 11.10 7.66 21.68
CA GLN A 475 11.31 8.03 23.09
C GLN A 475 12.79 7.97 23.51
N GLU A 476 13.68 7.29 22.78
CA GLU A 476 15.14 7.26 23.07
C GLU A 476 16.06 7.43 21.84
N GLY A 477 15.53 7.86 20.69
CA GLY A 477 16.28 7.88 19.44
C GLY A 477 16.50 6.48 18.89
N MET A 478 16.97 6.39 17.65
CA MET A 478 17.44 5.12 17.09
C MET A 478 18.31 4.43 18.13
N SER A 479 17.97 3.18 18.50
CA SER A 479 18.76 2.42 19.46
C SER A 479 20.24 2.60 19.13
N SER A 480 21.06 2.89 20.14
CA SER A 480 22.50 3.09 19.94
C SER A 480 23.14 1.95 19.14
N ASP A 481 22.54 0.76 19.16
CA ASP A 481 22.98 -0.40 18.40
C ASP A 481 22.65 -0.32 16.91
N LEU A 482 21.48 0.21 16.54
CA LEU A 482 21.14 0.45 15.13
C LEU A 482 22.08 1.51 14.53
N LEU A 483 22.34 2.61 15.25
CA LEU A 483 23.31 3.63 14.83
C LEU A 483 24.73 3.05 14.68
N LYS A 484 25.17 2.20 15.61
CA LYS A 484 26.47 1.50 15.50
C LYS A 484 26.52 0.59 14.27
N LEU A 485 25.45 -0.15 13.98
CA LEU A 485 25.39 -1.03 12.80
C LEU A 485 25.45 -0.21 11.51
N LEU A 486 24.64 0.84 11.39
CA LEU A 486 24.58 1.67 10.20
C LEU A 486 25.86 2.48 9.99
N SER A 487 26.47 3.01 11.06
CA SER A 487 27.74 3.74 10.97
C SER A 487 28.91 2.85 10.54
N SER A 488 28.78 1.53 10.69
CA SER A 488 29.75 0.53 10.23
C SER A 488 29.33 -0.17 8.94
N MET A 489 28.27 0.30 8.26
CA MET A 489 27.91 -0.22 6.94
C MET A 489 29.03 0.08 5.93
N PRO A 490 29.46 -0.92 5.14
CA PRO A 490 30.59 -0.78 4.22
C PRO A 490 30.24 -0.01 2.94
N VAL A 491 29.00 0.44 2.80
CA VAL A 491 28.48 1.15 1.62
C VAL A 491 27.89 2.50 2.05
N PRO A 492 27.94 3.54 1.21
CA PRO A 492 27.23 4.78 1.49
C PRO A 492 25.72 4.58 1.48
N ILE A 493 25.03 5.36 2.32
CA ILE A 493 23.58 5.40 2.43
C ILE A 493 23.10 6.71 1.83
N VAL A 494 22.15 6.64 0.89
CA VAL A 494 21.55 7.82 0.25
C VAL A 494 20.04 7.81 0.48
N ALA A 495 19.60 8.65 1.41
CA ALA A 495 18.19 8.77 1.79
C ALA A 495 17.38 9.57 0.77
N SER A 496 16.12 9.17 0.61
CA SER A 496 15.10 9.81 -0.24
C SER A 496 13.88 10.29 0.56
N VAL A 497 13.96 10.26 1.90
CA VAL A 497 12.92 10.68 2.85
C VAL A 497 13.56 11.55 3.95
N PRO A 498 12.86 12.57 4.49
CA PRO A 498 13.43 13.47 5.48
C PRO A 498 13.90 12.73 6.73
N THR A 499 15.02 13.18 7.29
CA THR A 499 15.60 12.59 8.49
C THR A 499 16.61 13.52 9.16
N ASP A 500 17.12 13.16 10.34
CA ASP A 500 18.18 13.85 11.10
C ASP A 500 19.31 12.88 11.51
N LEU A 501 20.16 12.52 10.55
CA LEU A 501 21.30 11.60 10.73
C LEU A 501 22.67 12.23 10.52
N SER A 502 22.72 13.53 10.22
CA SER A 502 24.00 14.25 10.07
C SER A 502 24.86 14.11 11.32
N GLY A 503 26.14 13.82 11.10
CA GLY A 503 27.11 13.63 12.17
C GLY A 503 26.98 12.31 12.95
N LEU A 504 25.86 11.59 12.79
CA LEU A 504 25.65 10.27 13.38
C LEU A 504 26.18 9.16 12.48
N LEU A 505 26.04 9.32 11.16
CA LEU A 505 26.48 8.35 10.16
C LEU A 505 27.56 8.96 9.23
N PRO A 506 28.79 8.39 9.16
CA PRO A 506 29.89 8.99 8.41
C PRO A 506 29.76 8.88 6.89
N ASN A 507 28.94 7.94 6.40
CA ASN A 507 28.75 7.64 4.97
C ASN A 507 27.32 7.97 4.51
N PHE A 508 26.66 8.91 5.17
CA PHE A 508 25.27 9.28 4.90
C PHE A 508 25.18 10.50 3.98
N PHE A 509 24.23 10.42 3.05
CA PHE A 509 23.81 11.51 2.18
C PHE A 509 22.29 11.50 2.07
N SER A 510 21.69 12.62 1.72
CA SER A 510 20.25 12.73 1.50
C SER A 510 19.97 13.62 0.30
N VAL A 511 19.09 13.19 -0.60
CA VAL A 511 18.60 14.04 -1.70
C VAL A 511 17.44 14.95 -1.27
N VAL A 512 16.94 14.75 -0.06
CA VAL A 512 15.90 15.57 0.59
C VAL A 512 16.47 16.37 1.78
N PRO A 513 15.85 17.51 2.14
CA PRO A 513 16.22 18.28 3.32
C PRO A 513 16.18 17.45 4.62
N SER A 514 16.88 17.92 5.65
CA SER A 514 16.73 17.42 7.02
C SER A 514 15.39 17.84 7.64
N LEU A 515 15.00 17.29 8.79
CA LEU A 515 13.81 17.75 9.51
C LEU A 515 13.97 19.21 9.95
N GLN A 516 15.18 19.62 10.31
CA GLN A 516 15.50 21.04 10.54
C GLN A 516 15.30 21.90 9.28
N GLY A 517 15.67 21.38 8.11
CA GLY A 517 15.44 22.04 6.82
C GLY A 517 13.95 22.17 6.50
N GLU A 518 13.17 21.14 6.79
CA GLU A 518 11.71 21.16 6.66
C GLU A 518 11.07 22.15 7.64
N ALA A 519 11.46 22.15 8.91
CA ALA A 519 11.03 23.14 9.90
C ALA A 519 11.34 24.57 9.45
N ALA A 520 12.52 24.80 8.85
CA ALA A 520 12.88 26.09 8.28
C ALA A 520 11.99 26.49 7.11
N ALA A 521 11.60 25.55 6.24
CA ALA A 521 10.66 25.78 5.14
C ALA A 521 9.25 26.11 5.67
N LEU A 522 8.76 25.40 6.69
CA LEU A 522 7.49 25.72 7.37
C LEU A 522 7.48 27.15 7.91
N VAL A 523 8.54 27.55 8.63
CA VAL A 523 8.66 28.92 9.17
C VAL A 523 8.74 29.95 8.04
N ALA A 524 9.53 29.68 6.99
CA ALA A 524 9.66 30.60 5.86
C ALA A 524 8.32 30.81 5.14
N TYR A 525 7.54 29.74 4.95
CA TYR A 525 6.22 29.84 4.34
C TYR A 525 5.21 30.56 5.23
N MET A 526 5.20 30.27 6.54
CA MET A 526 4.35 31.00 7.50
C MET A 526 4.63 32.50 7.47
N GLN A 527 5.91 32.89 7.40
CA GLN A 527 6.30 34.29 7.25
C GLN A 527 5.86 34.87 5.89
N HIS A 528 5.94 34.10 4.81
CA HIS A 528 5.52 34.51 3.48
C HIS A 528 4.02 34.85 3.43
N ILE A 529 3.17 34.02 4.04
CA ILE A 529 1.72 34.29 4.12
C ILE A 529 1.35 35.34 5.17
N GLY A 530 2.35 35.88 5.88
CA GLY A 530 2.16 36.92 6.90
C GLY A 530 1.51 36.43 8.19
N ALA A 531 1.59 35.12 8.48
CA ALA A 531 1.08 34.54 9.72
C ALA A 531 1.81 35.14 10.95
N ARG A 532 1.04 35.54 11.96
CA ARG A 532 1.54 36.22 13.16
C ARG A 532 1.41 35.36 14.41
N ASN A 533 0.36 34.53 14.48
CA ASN A 533 0.05 33.69 15.64
C ASN A 533 -0.21 32.24 15.19
N PRO A 534 0.77 31.55 14.59
CA PRO A 534 0.60 30.16 14.22
C PRO A 534 0.68 29.25 15.45
N ASP A 535 -0.20 28.25 15.48
CA ASP A 535 -0.10 27.11 16.41
C ASP A 535 0.39 25.87 15.66
N VAL A 536 0.88 24.88 16.41
CA VAL A 536 1.32 23.58 15.91
C VAL A 536 0.48 22.50 16.56
N ILE A 537 -0.04 21.57 15.77
CA ILE A 537 -0.64 20.33 16.25
C ILE A 537 0.11 19.17 15.62
N TYR A 538 0.53 18.20 16.42
CA TYR A 538 1.31 17.06 15.94
C TYR A 538 0.83 15.73 16.55
N ASP A 539 0.99 14.64 15.80
CA ASP A 539 0.65 13.30 16.25
C ASP A 539 1.73 12.77 17.21
N GLU A 540 1.35 12.45 18.45
CA GLU A 540 2.34 11.89 19.39
C GLU A 540 2.67 10.43 19.12
N ASN A 541 1.89 9.71 18.31
CA ASN A 541 2.22 8.33 17.94
C ASN A 541 3.16 8.29 16.71
N LEU A 542 3.48 9.45 16.13
CA LEU A 542 4.43 9.57 15.03
C LEU A 542 5.77 10.15 15.54
N PRO A 543 6.77 9.29 15.79
CA PRO A 543 8.18 9.62 15.89
C PRO A 543 8.67 10.83 15.07
N SER A 544 8.50 10.80 13.75
CA SER A 544 8.91 11.88 12.85
C SER A 544 8.14 13.19 13.13
N ALA A 545 6.87 13.10 13.49
CA ALA A 545 6.07 14.27 13.85
C ALA A 545 6.54 14.93 15.14
N GLN A 546 6.91 14.14 16.16
CA GLN A 546 7.47 14.65 17.41
C GLN A 546 8.82 15.36 17.16
N ALA A 547 9.71 14.73 16.39
CA ALA A 547 11.02 15.29 16.07
C ALA A 547 10.90 16.61 15.30
N LEU A 548 10.03 16.66 14.28
CA LEU A 548 9.79 17.87 13.51
C LEU A 548 9.13 18.97 14.36
N ALA A 549 8.18 18.63 15.22
CA ALA A 549 7.56 19.59 16.15
C ALA A 549 8.61 20.18 17.11
N HIS A 550 9.52 19.36 17.64
CA HIS A 550 10.63 19.81 18.47
C HIS A 550 11.59 20.74 17.71
N ASP A 551 11.96 20.41 16.49
CA ASP A 551 12.84 21.23 15.66
C ASP A 551 12.21 22.57 15.29
N LEU A 552 10.91 22.57 14.99
CA LEU A 552 10.13 23.76 14.76
C LEU A 552 10.10 24.66 16.02
N GLN A 553 9.83 24.09 17.20
CA GLN A 553 9.91 24.84 18.46
C GLN A 553 11.31 25.40 18.73
N SER A 554 12.36 24.60 18.54
CA SER A 554 13.75 25.02 18.73
C SER A 554 14.13 26.17 17.79
N LEU A 555 13.72 26.10 16.53
CA LEU A 555 13.96 27.16 15.54
C LEU A 555 13.22 28.45 15.89
N THR A 556 11.94 28.34 16.22
CA THR A 556 11.05 29.48 16.53
C THR A 556 11.43 30.18 17.84
N ASN A 557 11.82 29.42 18.87
CA ASN A 557 12.35 29.95 20.13
C ASN A 557 13.62 30.78 19.91
N ARG A 558 14.56 30.28 19.10
CA ARG A 558 15.78 31.02 18.72
C ARG A 558 15.47 32.33 17.99
N ARG A 559 14.36 32.39 17.27
CA ARG A 559 13.88 33.58 16.54
C ARG A 559 12.96 34.48 17.36
N GLN A 560 12.69 34.14 18.63
CA GLN A 560 11.72 34.84 19.50
C GLN A 560 10.29 34.88 18.90
N GLN A 561 9.94 33.87 18.09
CA GLN A 561 8.64 33.74 17.43
C GLN A 561 7.96 32.45 17.91
N VAL A 562 7.69 32.31 19.21
CA VAL A 562 7.19 31.06 19.81
C VAL A 562 5.91 30.59 19.13
N TYR A 563 5.93 29.36 18.58
CA TYR A 563 4.73 28.70 18.05
C TYR A 563 4.27 27.66 19.08
N PRO A 564 3.17 27.88 19.79
CA PRO A 564 2.65 26.91 20.75
C PRO A 564 2.33 25.59 20.05
N SER A 565 2.66 24.48 20.71
CA SER A 565 2.45 23.14 20.15
C SER A 565 1.56 22.29 21.03
N GLN A 566 0.64 21.53 20.43
CA GLN A 566 -0.19 20.55 21.13
C GLN A 566 -0.06 19.18 20.46
N ALA A 567 0.18 18.17 21.27
CA ALA A 567 0.10 16.79 20.84
C ALA A 567 -1.37 16.38 20.66
N TYR A 568 -1.63 15.39 19.79
CA TYR A 568 -2.87 14.63 19.79
C TYR A 568 -2.57 13.13 19.73
N THR A 569 -3.43 12.34 20.37
CA THR A 569 -3.33 10.87 20.41
C THR A 569 -4.25 10.20 19.41
N GLY A 570 -3.63 9.50 18.45
CA GLY A 570 -4.28 8.63 17.48
C GLY A 570 -5.27 9.32 16.55
N ASP A 571 -5.79 8.57 15.57
CA ASP A 571 -6.77 9.07 14.59
C ASP A 571 -8.18 9.29 15.18
N SER A 572 -8.27 9.51 16.49
CA SER A 572 -9.54 9.72 17.14
C SER A 572 -10.00 11.16 16.95
N ALA A 573 -11.23 11.33 16.49
CA ALA A 573 -11.86 12.64 16.42
C ALA A 573 -11.86 13.37 17.78
N GLY A 574 -11.79 12.63 18.89
CA GLY A 574 -11.65 13.18 20.24
C GLY A 574 -10.29 13.86 20.46
N GLY A 575 -9.18 13.18 20.14
CA GLY A 575 -7.83 13.73 20.33
C GLY A 575 -7.62 15.03 19.58
N ILE A 576 -7.98 15.07 18.29
CA ILE A 576 -7.89 16.30 17.49
C ILE A 576 -8.82 17.40 18.03
N GLN A 577 -10.05 17.07 18.45
CA GLN A 577 -10.95 18.06 19.05
C GLN A 577 -10.42 18.62 20.36
N ASP A 578 -9.71 17.83 21.16
CA ASP A 578 -9.09 18.28 22.40
C ASP A 578 -7.93 19.24 22.11
N SER A 579 -7.08 18.96 21.14
CA SER A 579 -6.00 19.86 20.73
C SER A 579 -6.53 21.18 20.16
N LEU A 580 -7.70 21.15 19.49
CA LEU A 580 -8.35 22.36 18.99
C LEU A 580 -8.87 23.32 20.07
N LYS A 581 -9.00 22.88 21.34
CA LYS A 581 -9.42 23.77 22.45
C LYS A 581 -8.39 24.84 22.78
N PHE A 582 -7.13 24.62 22.37
CA PHE A 582 -6.04 25.57 22.56
C PHE A 582 -5.96 26.62 21.45
N ILE A 583 -6.66 26.38 20.33
CA ILE A 583 -6.77 27.35 19.24
C ILE A 583 -7.72 28.48 19.66
N THR A 584 -7.27 29.70 19.48
CA THR A 584 -7.98 30.94 19.83
C THR A 584 -8.40 31.72 18.59
N PRO A 585 -9.35 32.66 18.70
CA PRO A 585 -9.71 33.55 17.58
C PRO A 585 -8.58 34.46 17.08
N THR A 586 -7.44 34.55 17.80
CA THR A 586 -6.28 35.33 17.38
C THR A 586 -5.29 34.55 16.52
N ASN A 587 -5.41 33.22 16.47
CA ASN A 587 -4.62 32.40 15.57
C ASN A 587 -5.01 32.70 14.12
N ASP A 588 -4.01 32.76 13.23
CA ASP A 588 -4.20 33.02 11.81
C ASP A 588 -3.67 31.89 10.91
N ALA A 589 -2.90 30.97 11.48
CA ALA A 589 -2.45 29.77 10.81
C ALA A 589 -2.27 28.58 11.78
N LEU A 590 -2.22 27.38 11.23
CA LEU A 590 -2.02 26.14 11.95
C LEU A 590 -1.04 25.25 11.18
N VAL A 591 0.07 24.86 11.82
CA VAL A 591 0.92 23.77 11.34
C VAL A 591 0.33 22.45 11.82
N PHE A 592 0.03 21.54 10.90
CA PHE A 592 -0.44 20.19 11.21
C PHE A 592 0.62 19.15 10.81
N ILE A 593 1.11 18.39 11.78
CA ILE A 593 2.13 17.37 11.59
C ILE A 593 1.54 16.00 11.93
N GLY A 594 0.92 15.36 10.95
CA GLY A 594 0.23 14.09 11.14
C GLY A 594 -0.27 13.47 9.84
N ALA A 595 -0.77 12.24 9.91
CA ALA A 595 -1.27 11.53 8.74
C ALA A 595 -2.54 12.18 8.15
N ALA A 596 -2.80 11.95 6.86
CA ALA A 596 -3.89 12.64 6.18
C ALA A 596 -5.32 12.27 6.65
N PRO A 597 -5.62 11.04 7.11
CA PRO A 597 -6.93 10.76 7.72
C PRO A 597 -7.18 11.67 8.94
N SER A 598 -6.14 11.96 9.72
CA SER A 598 -6.18 12.93 10.81
C SER A 598 -6.33 14.37 10.30
N ALA A 599 -5.69 14.74 9.18
CA ALA A 599 -5.93 16.02 8.52
C ALA A 599 -7.40 16.21 8.08
N VAL A 600 -8.06 15.15 7.61
CA VAL A 600 -9.50 15.20 7.24
C VAL A 600 -10.37 15.47 8.47
N ILE A 601 -10.06 14.81 9.59
CA ILE A 601 -10.77 15.02 10.85
C ILE A 601 -10.57 16.46 11.34
N LEU A 602 -9.33 16.95 11.31
CA LEU A 602 -8.97 18.33 11.65
C LEU A 602 -9.77 19.33 10.81
N GLN A 603 -9.73 19.21 9.49
CA GLN A 603 -10.42 20.16 8.60
C GLN A 603 -11.93 20.20 8.83
N LYS A 604 -12.56 19.03 9.03
CA LYS A 604 -13.98 18.96 9.38
C LYS A 604 -14.28 19.64 10.72
N ALA A 605 -13.40 19.47 11.72
CA ALA A 605 -13.55 20.09 13.02
C ALA A 605 -13.39 21.62 12.96
N LEU A 606 -12.39 22.12 12.20
CA LEU A 606 -12.18 23.55 11.96
C LEU A 606 -13.39 24.18 11.27
N ALA A 607 -13.94 23.51 10.24
CA ALA A 607 -15.15 23.97 9.54
C ALA A 607 -16.37 24.03 10.49
N ALA A 608 -16.54 23.04 11.36
CA ALA A 608 -17.64 22.98 12.32
C ALA A 608 -17.54 24.08 13.41
N GLN A 609 -16.32 24.40 13.86
CA GLN A 609 -16.06 25.38 14.91
C GLN A 609 -15.89 26.83 14.40
N ARG A 610 -16.13 27.08 13.10
CA ARG A 610 -15.97 28.39 12.44
C ARG A 610 -14.53 28.94 12.44
N TYR A 611 -13.54 28.05 12.48
CA TYR A 611 -12.12 28.39 12.27
C TYR A 611 -11.74 28.37 10.78
N SER A 612 -12.69 28.60 9.87
CA SER A 612 -12.46 28.56 8.41
C SER A 612 -11.54 29.67 7.89
N HIS A 613 -11.07 30.57 8.76
CA HIS A 613 -10.10 31.62 8.43
C HIS A 613 -8.65 31.16 8.61
N LEU A 614 -8.41 30.07 9.33
CA LEU A 614 -7.06 29.56 9.56
C LEU A 614 -6.50 28.97 8.27
N VAL A 615 -5.27 29.37 7.93
CA VAL A 615 -4.49 28.66 6.92
C VAL A 615 -3.88 27.43 7.58
N VAL A 616 -4.25 26.24 7.10
CA VAL A 616 -3.68 24.97 7.56
C VAL A 616 -2.51 24.60 6.66
N LEU A 617 -1.33 24.42 7.24
CA LEU A 617 -0.11 23.99 6.57
C LEU A 617 0.32 22.63 7.13
N GLY A 618 0.38 21.62 6.30
CA GLY A 618 0.91 20.30 6.64
C GLY A 618 2.31 20.05 6.10
N THR A 619 2.79 18.84 6.36
CA THR A 619 4.12 18.35 5.95
C THR A 619 4.03 17.45 4.73
N ASP A 620 5.17 16.98 4.26
CA ASP A 620 5.30 16.05 3.12
C ASP A 620 4.47 14.76 3.27
N ILE A 621 4.29 14.28 4.50
CA ILE A 621 3.49 13.09 4.84
C ILE A 621 2.06 13.11 4.27
N LEU A 622 1.50 14.30 4.00
CA LEU A 622 0.15 14.44 3.46
C LEU A 622 0.04 14.08 1.97
N TYR A 623 1.17 14.01 1.26
CA TYR A 623 1.22 13.72 -0.18
C TYR A 623 0.57 12.37 -0.52
N HIS A 624 0.90 11.31 0.23
CA HIS A 624 0.58 9.92 -0.12
C HIS A 624 -0.89 9.52 -0.02
N TYR A 625 -1.72 10.33 0.64
CA TYR A 625 -3.05 9.86 1.07
C TYR A 625 -4.21 10.45 0.30
N VAL A 626 -4.02 11.53 -0.44
CA VAL A 626 -5.14 12.20 -1.11
C VAL A 626 -5.89 11.19 -1.97
N ASP A 627 -5.22 10.25 -2.62
CA ASP A 627 -5.86 9.25 -3.48
C ASP A 627 -6.47 8.04 -2.77
N LEU A 628 -6.07 7.75 -1.53
CA LEU A 628 -6.74 6.74 -0.71
C LEU A 628 -8.04 7.26 -0.08
N LEU A 629 -8.18 8.58 0.02
CA LEU A 629 -9.36 9.19 0.64
C LEU A 629 -10.59 9.10 -0.26
N SER A 630 -11.74 8.91 0.38
CA SER A 630 -13.02 9.00 -0.33
C SER A 630 -13.17 10.37 -0.98
N SER A 631 -13.92 10.47 -2.08
CA SER A 631 -14.16 11.79 -2.72
C SER A 631 -14.75 12.83 -1.77
N ARG A 632 -15.48 12.40 -0.74
CA ARG A 632 -16.00 13.26 0.33
C ARG A 632 -14.90 13.74 1.29
N ASP A 633 -13.98 12.85 1.65
CA ASP A 633 -12.90 13.17 2.58
C ASP A 633 -11.83 14.05 1.90
N ARG A 634 -11.51 13.76 0.64
CA ARG A 634 -10.71 14.67 -0.20
C ARG A 634 -11.29 16.08 -0.27
N ALA A 635 -12.61 16.20 -0.47
CA ALA A 635 -13.28 17.50 -0.53
C ALA A 635 -13.12 18.30 0.78
N ALA A 636 -12.94 17.62 1.92
CA ALA A 636 -12.70 18.29 3.19
C ALA A 636 -11.30 18.88 3.30
N LEU A 637 -10.34 18.43 2.50
CA LEU A 637 -8.96 18.93 2.51
C LEU A 637 -8.75 20.16 1.62
N VAL A 638 -9.77 20.61 0.89
CA VAL A 638 -9.68 21.80 0.02
C VAL A 638 -9.26 23.03 0.85
N GLY A 639 -8.24 23.72 0.37
CA GLY A 639 -7.62 24.87 1.03
C GLY A 639 -6.48 24.52 1.98
N LEU A 640 -6.23 23.23 2.24
CA LEU A 640 -5.03 22.80 2.97
C LEU A 640 -3.79 23.02 2.11
N HIS A 641 -2.75 23.57 2.73
CA HIS A 641 -1.42 23.67 2.16
C HIS A 641 -0.54 22.56 2.75
N PHE A 642 0.45 22.07 2.02
CA PHE A 642 1.41 21.09 2.55
C PHE A 642 2.76 21.18 1.85
N LEU A 643 3.83 20.77 2.53
CA LEU A 643 5.17 20.74 1.93
C LEU A 643 5.34 19.57 0.97
N SER A 644 6.24 19.70 0.01
CA SER A 644 6.70 18.60 -0.84
C SER A 644 8.13 18.88 -1.33
N PHE A 645 8.95 17.84 -1.47
CA PHE A 645 10.32 17.97 -1.96
C PHE A 645 10.47 17.65 -3.44
N ALA A 646 9.39 17.18 -4.07
CA ALA A 646 9.32 16.91 -5.50
C ALA A 646 7.87 16.89 -5.96
N TYR A 647 7.59 17.55 -7.08
CA TYR A 647 6.28 17.55 -7.71
C TYR A 647 6.38 17.36 -9.23
N PRO A 648 5.56 16.48 -9.82
CA PRO A 648 5.64 16.18 -11.25
C PRO A 648 5.46 17.38 -12.18
N ASP A 649 4.61 18.34 -11.79
CA ASP A 649 4.33 19.50 -12.66
C ASP A 649 5.36 20.63 -12.52
N GLU A 650 6.37 20.51 -11.66
CA GLU A 650 7.39 21.56 -11.46
C GLU A 650 8.03 22.00 -12.78
N TYR A 651 8.36 21.05 -13.66
CA TYR A 651 9.00 21.36 -14.94
C TYR A 651 8.09 22.22 -15.83
N SER A 652 6.82 21.85 -15.92
CA SER A 652 5.86 22.58 -16.72
C SER A 652 5.59 23.98 -16.14
N TYR A 653 5.68 24.11 -14.82
CA TYR A 653 5.41 25.35 -14.09
C TYR A 653 6.61 26.32 -14.09
N PHE A 654 7.81 25.86 -13.70
CA PHE A 654 9.00 26.70 -13.57
C PHE A 654 9.85 26.79 -14.83
N LEU A 655 9.77 25.81 -15.71
CA LEU A 655 10.55 25.74 -16.94
C LEU A 655 9.64 25.68 -18.18
N PRO A 656 8.70 26.63 -18.35
CA PRO A 656 7.74 26.59 -19.46
C PRO A 656 8.47 26.59 -20.80
N GLY A 657 8.12 25.62 -21.65
CA GLY A 657 8.72 25.44 -22.98
C GLY A 657 10.01 24.63 -23.02
N LYS A 658 10.53 24.16 -21.88
CA LYS A 658 11.56 23.10 -21.85
C LYS A 658 10.89 21.74 -22.01
N GLN A 659 11.58 20.82 -22.69
CA GLN A 659 11.11 19.45 -22.74
C GLN A 659 11.30 18.81 -21.35
N PRO A 660 10.26 18.15 -20.81
CA PRO A 660 10.39 17.42 -19.56
C PRO A 660 11.41 16.28 -19.72
N PRO A 661 12.11 15.90 -18.63
CA PRO A 661 12.95 14.70 -18.60
C PRO A 661 12.24 13.45 -19.12
N ALA A 662 12.99 12.54 -19.75
CA ALA A 662 12.48 11.27 -20.26
C ALA A 662 11.79 10.42 -19.19
N PHE A 663 12.28 10.52 -17.94
CA PHE A 663 11.71 9.94 -16.72
C PHE A 663 10.18 9.94 -16.69
N PHE A 664 9.53 11.07 -16.99
CA PHE A 664 8.07 11.19 -16.92
C PHE A 664 7.36 10.30 -17.94
N ALA A 665 7.88 10.22 -19.17
CA ALA A 665 7.34 9.33 -20.19
C ALA A 665 7.63 7.86 -19.87
N ASP A 666 8.82 7.57 -19.35
CA ASP A 666 9.23 6.22 -18.98
C ASP A 666 8.44 5.68 -17.77
N TYR A 667 8.15 6.53 -16.77
CA TYR A 667 7.26 6.19 -15.66
C TYR A 667 5.87 5.78 -16.16
N LEU A 668 5.25 6.62 -17.00
CA LEU A 668 3.93 6.33 -17.58
C LEU A 668 3.92 5.04 -18.40
N ASN A 669 4.98 4.77 -19.16
CA ASN A 669 5.11 3.55 -19.95
C ASN A 669 5.18 2.30 -19.07
N GLU A 670 5.76 2.39 -17.88
CA GLU A 670 5.93 1.23 -16.98
C GLU A 670 4.72 0.97 -16.08
N PHE A 671 4.03 2.02 -15.62
CA PHE A 671 2.95 1.90 -14.61
C PHE A 671 1.55 2.21 -15.14
N SER A 672 1.44 2.80 -16.34
CA SER A 672 0.18 3.10 -17.01
C SER A 672 0.15 2.62 -18.47
N PRO A 673 0.33 1.31 -18.73
CA PRO A 673 0.39 0.80 -20.10
C PRO A 673 -0.93 1.03 -20.86
N PRO A 674 -0.87 1.30 -22.18
CA PRO A 674 -2.06 1.53 -23.01
C PRO A 674 -3.09 0.42 -22.88
N GLY A 675 -4.37 0.80 -22.71
CA GLY A 675 -5.49 -0.13 -22.54
C GLY A 675 -5.77 -0.57 -21.09
N GLN A 676 -4.96 -0.14 -20.11
CA GLN A 676 -5.23 -0.35 -18.68
C GLN A 676 -5.46 0.96 -17.89
N SER A 677 -5.39 2.10 -18.57
CA SER A 677 -5.36 3.46 -17.98
C SER A 677 -6.59 4.30 -18.32
N GLU A 678 -7.72 3.71 -18.69
CA GLU A 678 -8.98 4.46 -18.98
C GLU A 678 -9.67 5.02 -17.71
N GLY A 679 -8.94 5.12 -16.60
CA GLY A 679 -9.44 5.62 -15.32
C GLY A 679 -9.02 7.07 -15.04
N PRO A 680 -9.52 7.66 -13.93
CA PRO A 680 -9.04 8.94 -13.48
C PRO A 680 -7.53 8.91 -13.20
N ILE A 681 -6.87 10.07 -13.32
CA ILE A 681 -5.47 10.20 -12.95
C ILE A 681 -5.34 9.84 -11.46
N THR A 682 -4.53 8.83 -11.16
CA THR A 682 -4.18 8.44 -9.79
C THR A 682 -2.67 8.43 -9.62
N TYR A 683 -2.21 8.97 -8.50
CA TYR A 683 -0.85 8.83 -8.01
C TYR A 683 -0.47 7.34 -7.88
N GLY A 684 0.81 7.04 -8.09
CA GLY A 684 1.35 5.68 -8.09
C GLY A 684 0.99 4.85 -9.33
N LYS A 685 0.23 5.39 -10.29
CA LYS A 685 -0.14 4.71 -11.54
C LYS A 685 0.06 5.58 -12.78
N SER A 686 -0.77 6.61 -12.93
CA SER A 686 -0.77 7.51 -14.10
C SER A 686 -0.13 8.86 -13.79
N ARG A 687 0.39 9.00 -12.59
CA ARG A 687 1.12 10.16 -12.09
C ARG A 687 2.05 9.69 -10.99
N GLU A 688 3.29 10.13 -11.06
CA GLU A 688 4.34 9.84 -10.09
C GLU A 688 4.13 10.60 -8.76
N GLU A 689 4.51 9.95 -7.68
CA GLU A 689 4.57 10.56 -6.35
C GLU A 689 5.92 11.26 -6.13
N SER A 690 5.98 12.13 -5.12
CA SER A 690 7.21 12.81 -4.69
C SER A 690 8.36 11.80 -4.49
N GLU A 691 8.07 10.68 -3.84
CA GLU A 691 9.04 9.67 -3.42
C GLU A 691 9.52 8.82 -4.60
N VAL A 692 8.73 8.71 -5.67
CA VAL A 692 9.18 8.15 -6.95
C VAL A 692 10.30 9.03 -7.51
N ILE A 693 10.08 10.34 -7.56
CA ILE A 693 11.03 11.32 -8.07
C ILE A 693 12.30 11.34 -7.21
N LEU A 694 12.14 11.36 -5.89
CA LEU A 694 13.26 11.42 -4.93
C LEU A 694 14.08 10.13 -4.93
N SER A 695 13.44 8.96 -5.02
CA SER A 695 14.15 7.68 -5.17
C SER A 695 14.95 7.64 -6.47
N TYR A 696 14.36 8.08 -7.59
CA TYR A 696 15.07 8.21 -8.86
C TYR A 696 16.30 9.14 -8.76
N ASP A 697 16.16 10.26 -8.06
CA ASP A 697 17.26 11.20 -7.83
C ASP A 697 18.37 10.63 -6.94
N ALA A 698 18.01 9.82 -5.94
CA ALA A 698 18.98 9.11 -5.11
C ALA A 698 19.84 8.13 -5.93
N LEU A 699 19.24 7.40 -6.90
CA LEU A 699 20.02 6.59 -7.84
C LEU A 699 20.86 7.47 -8.77
N THR A 700 20.31 8.58 -9.25
CA THR A 700 21.01 9.52 -10.14
C THR A 700 22.29 10.06 -9.52
N VAL A 701 22.26 10.47 -8.24
CA VAL A 701 23.47 10.97 -7.56
C VAL A 701 24.51 9.86 -7.33
N VAL A 702 24.08 8.64 -6.97
CA VAL A 702 24.98 7.50 -6.77
C VAL A 702 25.69 7.14 -8.07
N PHE A 703 24.96 7.03 -9.18
CA PHE A 703 25.57 6.70 -10.45
C PHE A 703 26.39 7.83 -11.05
N THR A 704 26.01 9.09 -10.81
CA THR A 704 26.84 10.23 -11.22
C THR A 704 28.17 10.22 -10.46
N ALA A 705 28.14 9.98 -9.14
CA ALA A 705 29.34 9.82 -8.32
C ALA A 705 30.20 8.64 -8.79
N PHE A 706 29.58 7.49 -9.05
CA PHE A 706 30.26 6.30 -9.57
C PHE A 706 30.96 6.55 -10.91
N GLN A 707 30.30 7.24 -11.84
CA GLN A 707 30.86 7.58 -13.15
C GLN A 707 32.03 8.57 -13.07
N ARG A 708 32.00 9.50 -12.10
CA ARG A 708 33.08 10.48 -11.91
C ARG A 708 34.38 9.82 -11.42
N GLU A 709 34.27 8.87 -10.50
CA GLU A 709 35.43 8.28 -9.84
C GLU A 709 35.90 6.95 -10.47
N GLY A 710 35.00 6.23 -11.15
CA GLY A 710 35.33 5.02 -11.91
C GLY A 710 35.58 3.76 -11.09
N SER A 711 35.36 3.77 -9.77
CA SER A 711 35.44 2.57 -8.92
C SER A 711 34.48 2.61 -7.73
N GLU A 712 34.11 1.44 -7.21
CA GLU A 712 33.23 1.30 -6.04
C GLU A 712 33.88 1.87 -4.78
N SER A 713 35.18 1.62 -4.59
CA SER A 713 35.93 2.09 -3.41
C SER A 713 36.07 3.61 -3.35
N ALA A 714 35.89 4.31 -4.47
CA ALA A 714 35.92 5.76 -4.56
C ALA A 714 34.52 6.40 -4.54
N LEU A 715 33.43 5.62 -4.49
CA LEU A 715 32.07 6.14 -4.56
C LEU A 715 31.77 7.18 -3.47
N LEU A 716 32.23 6.95 -2.24
CA LEU A 716 32.07 7.90 -1.14
C LEU A 716 32.73 9.26 -1.46
N GLN A 717 33.88 9.25 -2.10
CA GLN A 717 34.56 10.47 -2.55
C GLN A 717 33.79 11.14 -3.69
N GLY A 718 33.25 10.35 -4.61
CA GLY A 718 32.39 10.83 -5.69
C GLY A 718 31.14 11.53 -5.17
N LEU A 719 30.49 10.97 -4.15
CA LEU A 719 29.34 11.59 -3.48
C LEU A 719 29.75 12.91 -2.81
N LYS A 720 30.87 12.94 -2.10
CA LYS A 720 31.44 14.19 -1.51
C LYS A 720 31.81 15.24 -2.56
N SER A 721 32.05 14.85 -3.80
CA SER A 721 32.35 15.78 -4.90
C SER A 721 31.11 16.54 -5.41
N ILE A 722 29.91 16.01 -5.16
CA ILE A 722 28.63 16.63 -5.54
C ILE A 722 28.41 17.83 -4.61
N SER A 723 28.78 18.99 -5.10
CA SER A 723 28.85 20.25 -4.34
C SER A 723 28.22 21.39 -5.13
N PRO A 724 28.00 22.58 -4.55
CA PRO A 724 27.42 23.70 -5.30
C PRO A 724 28.21 24.12 -6.54
N ALA A 725 29.52 23.82 -6.58
CA ALA A 725 30.37 24.06 -7.74
C ALA A 725 30.22 23.00 -8.85
N LEU A 726 29.73 21.81 -8.50
CA LEU A 726 29.54 20.68 -9.41
C LEU A 726 28.27 19.89 -9.04
N PRO A 727 27.09 20.54 -9.11
CA PRO A 727 25.83 19.91 -8.72
C PRO A 727 25.46 18.79 -9.70
N VAL A 728 24.50 17.97 -9.29
CA VAL A 728 23.82 17.00 -10.14
C VAL A 728 22.43 17.54 -10.45
N GLN A 729 22.02 17.50 -11.71
CA GLN A 729 20.65 17.80 -12.08
C GLN A 729 19.79 16.54 -11.87
N GLY A 730 18.97 16.55 -10.81
CA GLY A 730 17.92 15.56 -10.62
C GLY A 730 16.61 15.97 -11.31
N ILE A 731 15.61 15.12 -11.21
CA ILE A 731 14.23 15.41 -11.56
C ILE A 731 13.68 16.47 -10.59
N SER A 732 13.88 16.33 -9.28
CA SER A 732 13.45 17.34 -8.27
C SER A 732 14.32 18.62 -8.23
N GLY A 733 15.05 18.93 -9.31
CA GLY A 733 15.94 20.08 -9.40
C GLY A 733 17.43 19.78 -9.12
N GLN A 734 18.23 20.82 -8.93
CA GLN A 734 19.67 20.68 -8.67
C GLN A 734 19.93 20.09 -7.27
N ILE A 735 20.92 19.19 -7.19
CA ILE A 735 21.33 18.51 -5.96
C ILE A 735 22.83 18.75 -5.75
N ALA A 736 23.15 19.30 -4.60
CA ALA A 736 24.51 19.51 -4.11
C ALA A 736 24.54 19.20 -2.62
N PHE A 737 25.53 18.46 -2.14
CA PHE A 737 25.62 18.11 -0.72
C PHE A 737 26.46 19.09 0.08
N GLY A 738 26.02 19.32 1.31
CA GLY A 738 26.79 19.97 2.34
C GLY A 738 27.76 19.03 3.04
N PRO A 739 28.59 19.57 3.95
CA PRO A 739 29.53 18.77 4.73
C PRO A 739 28.84 17.76 5.66
N ASP A 740 27.54 17.96 5.92
CA ASP A 740 26.64 17.12 6.70
C ASP A 740 25.94 16.04 5.86
N GLY A 741 26.15 16.00 4.55
CA GLY A 741 25.52 15.05 3.63
C GLY A 741 24.10 15.43 3.21
N TYR A 742 23.51 16.49 3.75
CA TYR A 742 22.22 17.01 3.33
C TYR A 742 22.33 17.90 2.10
N PRO A 743 21.24 18.10 1.35
CA PRO A 743 21.29 18.93 0.17
C PRO A 743 21.29 20.42 0.56
N ILE A 744 22.15 21.20 -0.08
CA ILE A 744 22.23 22.66 0.08
C ILE A 744 21.35 23.33 -0.99
N ASP A 745 20.64 24.38 -0.59
CA ASP A 745 19.80 25.23 -1.46
C ASP A 745 18.75 24.45 -2.27
N LYS A 746 18.37 23.26 -1.79
CA LYS A 746 17.31 22.43 -2.36
C LYS A 746 15.98 23.17 -2.28
N ALA A 747 15.26 23.21 -3.40
CA ALA A 747 13.92 23.75 -3.44
C ALA A 747 12.99 22.89 -2.57
N VAL A 748 12.25 23.53 -1.67
CA VAL A 748 11.08 22.95 -0.99
C VAL A 748 9.84 23.63 -1.53
N LEU A 749 8.88 22.83 -1.96
CA LEU A 749 7.62 23.31 -2.48
C LEU A 749 6.59 23.38 -1.37
N VAL A 750 5.68 24.34 -1.49
CA VAL A 750 4.39 24.29 -0.81
C VAL A 750 3.32 24.06 -1.87
N LEU A 751 2.49 23.04 -1.68
CA LEU A 751 1.34 22.72 -2.52
C LEU A 751 0.07 23.10 -1.80
N LYS A 752 -0.99 23.42 -2.55
CA LYS A 752 -2.31 23.76 -2.01
C LYS A 752 -3.38 22.95 -2.71
N ILE A 753 -4.20 22.26 -1.92
CA ILE A 753 -5.32 21.50 -2.45
C ILE A 753 -6.42 22.48 -2.90
N VAL A 754 -6.69 22.58 -4.20
CA VAL A 754 -7.74 23.47 -4.75
C VAL A 754 -8.92 22.66 -5.32
N PRO A 755 -10.14 23.22 -5.30
CA PRO A 755 -11.28 22.55 -5.89
C PRO A 755 -11.18 22.58 -7.42
N GLY A 756 -11.37 21.45 -8.09
CA GLY A 756 -11.53 21.40 -9.54
C GLY A 756 -10.68 20.35 -10.21
N PRO A 757 -11.09 19.83 -11.38
CA PRO A 757 -10.42 18.67 -11.97
C PRO A 757 -8.96 18.98 -12.34
N SER A 758 -8.05 18.04 -12.02
CA SER A 758 -6.59 18.08 -12.28
C SER A 758 -6.26 18.73 -13.64
N PRO A 759 -5.14 19.46 -13.83
CA PRO A 759 -4.86 20.19 -15.08
C PRO A 759 -4.70 19.27 -16.30
N ALA A 760 -4.69 17.95 -16.11
CA ALA A 760 -4.68 16.93 -17.16
C ALA A 760 -6.00 16.10 -17.28
N GLN A 761 -7.08 16.50 -16.58
CA GLN A 761 -8.48 16.00 -16.51
C GLN A 761 -8.79 14.61 -17.11
N SER A 762 -9.31 13.61 -16.38
CA SER A 762 -10.50 13.64 -15.52
C SER A 762 -10.27 13.05 -14.12
N GLY A 763 -10.32 13.90 -13.09
CA GLY A 763 -10.31 13.55 -11.66
C GLY A 763 -10.35 14.86 -10.86
N PRO A 764 -11.11 15.00 -9.75
CA PRO A 764 -11.72 16.28 -9.34
C PRO A 764 -10.88 17.32 -8.58
N TYR A 765 -9.55 17.17 -8.43
CA TYR A 765 -8.75 18.16 -7.67
C TYR A 765 -7.43 18.52 -8.38
N THR A 766 -7.08 19.81 -8.29
CA THR A 766 -5.86 20.45 -8.79
C THR A 766 -5.05 20.87 -7.56
N GLU A 767 -3.72 20.82 -7.61
CA GLU A 767 -2.87 21.50 -6.62
C GLU A 767 -2.22 22.68 -7.30
N GLN A 768 -2.63 23.91 -6.98
CA GLN A 768 -2.10 25.11 -7.63
C GLN A 768 -2.00 26.27 -6.66
N GLU A 769 -0.92 26.27 -5.90
CA GLU A 769 -0.16 27.45 -5.49
C GLU A 769 1.21 26.92 -5.07
N MET A 770 2.25 27.13 -5.88
CA MET A 770 3.59 26.57 -5.65
C MET A 770 4.58 27.67 -5.29
N LEU A 771 5.03 27.66 -4.03
CA LEU A 771 6.02 28.60 -3.51
C LEU A 771 7.31 27.83 -3.20
N ILE A 772 8.43 28.34 -3.71
CA ILE A 772 9.75 27.73 -3.51
C ILE A 772 10.48 28.47 -2.39
N SER A 773 10.96 27.75 -1.38
CA SER A 773 12.12 28.20 -0.61
C SER A 773 13.38 27.61 -1.24
N GLY A 774 14.25 28.43 -1.85
CA GLY A 774 15.50 27.98 -2.48
C GLY A 774 15.69 28.46 -3.93
N SER A 775 16.76 27.97 -4.57
CA SER A 775 17.09 28.33 -5.97
C SER A 775 16.59 27.26 -6.93
N TYR A 776 15.58 27.56 -7.75
CA TYR A 776 15.24 26.74 -8.93
C TYR A 776 16.04 27.29 -10.12
N ARG A 777 17.02 26.54 -10.62
CA ARG A 777 17.88 26.96 -11.74
C ARG A 777 17.92 25.93 -12.85
#